data_AF-A0A367ZUM8-F1
#
_entry.id   AF-A0A367ZUM8-F1
#
_cell.length_a   1.000
_cell.length_b   1.000
_cell.length_c   1.000
_cell.angle_alpha   90.00
_cell.angle_beta   90.00
_cell.angle_gamma   90.00
#
_symmetry.space_group_name_H-M   'P 1'
#
loop_
_entity.id
_entity.type
_entity.pdbx_description
1 polymer ?
#
loop_
_entity_poly.entity_id
_entity_poly.type
_entity_poly.pdbx_seq_one_letter_code
_entity_poly.pdbx_strand_id
1 'polypeptide(L)'
;MNTISTLARSRGSATLVALGMGIVLLIVIAGVRSFTSYRIQNTIIESRNLKALAIAEAGLAFVISELANNYNFLTHKVNPNLTWATAEDTSQTLKPDSTFNFTIRPATKGTYSGTFGDGEFKVRCGPIPYKDDPRTLNINEAKAFYYVESMGKIGDTVRIVRAVVQRRFPAREFLMYDGGFLSLVYGTPGLNNVNKFSTGHLYGHLGIEIGRILNTRQSPCTPGTNQELYDMNSIISGDGGIFLYNDIKAQFRARPGLPALDTYLRKNADFPLNGTYVSDDARRNGSYPAELLEADPPIHDPDKVLADRVKDKSAHVSIPPKPLPFEMYKKQATQGGIYLPSSACNQDYPVTQGWPSSGGNKIKVKVLDFGTQLRQGNVTIPANFNGVIFSDGPLVIKGNPPREVKIVSRKDIFVAGDFNQAGDPNAAAGGGQNPQRYGFPQNYDDNAMKNEDYTAASRALLNDDHDPTKFQHHKSATIVAHDRIVFDYRSPVDCFENELYPYMKYKIAEKLKDEASARNSILKISGTGGIQTNASEGAVVKNRIASFFEEFPLLDSSAETALADKFAQHRDNSGTIYNDADFDRLCKDVWKKYVELYESKKMERTSPSEGKFGVYKLLKALRNELRNGTGPNAPLKPDKSDDFLFYPEMTTNGMFISCGKRNREFYAGPDYIKLYDEIGSDETCVTTGVGLKHSDRGEMIHRMFGSEIRLELYSIPRITGGSYTEPTRRKLYDESLPRMTTDTGSLDYAAFRLVSWRDERVSLDAFNGF
;
A
#
# COMPACT_ATOMS: atom_id res chain seq x y z
N MET A 1 54.06 56.29 -99.77
CA MET A 1 52.87 56.16 -98.90
C MET A 1 53.38 55.83 -97.50
N ASN A 2 52.97 56.64 -96.53
CA ASN A 2 53.20 56.52 -95.09
C ASN A 2 52.85 55.10 -94.59
N THR A 3 53.42 54.53 -93.51
CA THR A 3 53.27 55.01 -92.13
C THR A 3 54.31 54.41 -91.19
N ILE A 4 54.77 55.23 -90.23
CA ILE A 4 55.55 54.90 -89.03
C ILE A 4 54.61 54.26 -87.98
N SER A 5 55.06 53.25 -87.23
CA SER A 5 54.54 53.01 -85.87
C SER A 5 55.66 52.62 -84.90
N THR A 6 55.89 53.53 -83.96
CA THR A 6 56.78 53.43 -82.81
C THR A 6 56.11 52.68 -81.65
N LEU A 7 56.81 51.70 -81.08
CA LEU A 7 56.46 51.02 -79.82
C LEU A 7 56.66 51.98 -78.62
N ALA A 8 55.56 52.32 -77.93
CA ALA A 8 55.58 53.01 -76.64
C ALA A 8 55.36 52.02 -75.49
N ARG A 9 56.30 51.97 -74.55
CA ARG A 9 56.24 51.22 -73.27
C ARG A 9 55.10 51.73 -72.38
N SER A 10 54.18 50.85 -71.96
CA SER A 10 53.21 51.14 -70.89
C SER A 10 53.65 50.51 -69.56
N ARG A 11 54.04 51.35 -68.58
CA ARG A 11 54.38 50.94 -67.19
C ARG A 11 53.27 51.29 -66.18
N GLY A 12 52.03 51.47 -66.63
CA GLY A 12 50.90 51.90 -65.78
C GLY A 12 49.89 50.82 -65.36
N SER A 13 49.94 49.60 -65.93
CA SER A 13 48.85 48.61 -65.75
C SER A 13 49.08 47.59 -64.62
N ALA A 14 50.32 47.13 -64.40
CA ALA A 14 50.60 46.07 -63.42
C ALA A 14 50.38 46.48 -61.96
N THR A 15 50.70 47.73 -61.59
CA THR A 15 50.52 48.24 -60.22
C THR A 15 49.05 48.42 -59.86
N LEU A 16 48.21 48.82 -60.82
CA LEU A 16 46.76 48.97 -60.65
C LEU A 16 46.07 47.60 -60.47
N VAL A 17 46.48 46.59 -61.22
CA VAL A 17 45.98 45.21 -61.07
C VAL A 17 46.42 44.61 -59.73
N ALA A 18 47.67 44.82 -59.31
CA ALA A 18 48.17 44.36 -58.02
C ALA A 18 47.46 45.03 -56.82
N LEU A 19 47.20 46.35 -56.90
CA LEU A 19 46.40 47.08 -55.91
C LEU A 19 44.94 46.61 -55.89
N GLY A 20 44.34 46.38 -57.07
CA GLY A 20 42.98 45.85 -57.20
C GLY A 20 42.84 44.45 -56.60
N MET A 21 43.76 43.54 -56.89
CA MET A 21 43.81 42.20 -56.28
C MET A 21 44.06 42.26 -54.77
N GLY A 22 44.92 43.17 -54.30
CA GLY A 22 45.16 43.40 -52.88
C GLY A 22 43.91 43.86 -52.13
N ILE A 23 43.13 44.77 -52.73
CA ILE A 23 41.84 45.23 -52.16
C ILE A 23 40.81 44.10 -52.14
N VAL A 24 40.69 43.32 -53.22
CA VAL A 24 39.77 42.17 -53.27
C VAL A 24 40.14 41.11 -52.23
N LEU A 25 41.43 40.79 -52.07
CA LEU A 25 41.91 39.86 -51.04
C LEU A 25 41.62 40.38 -49.63
N LEU A 26 41.79 41.68 -49.37
CA LEU A 26 41.44 42.28 -48.08
C LEU A 26 39.94 42.21 -47.80
N ILE A 27 39.09 42.44 -48.80
CA ILE A 27 37.63 42.29 -48.68
C ILE A 27 37.24 40.84 -48.40
N VAL A 28 37.87 39.86 -49.08
CA VAL A 28 37.62 38.43 -48.85
C VAL A 28 38.10 38.01 -47.45
N ILE A 29 39.29 38.44 -47.01
CA ILE A 29 39.81 38.16 -45.66
C ILE A 29 38.91 38.79 -44.60
N ALA A 30 38.46 40.04 -44.80
CA ALA A 30 37.51 40.70 -43.91
C ALA A 30 36.16 39.98 -43.89
N GLY A 31 35.66 39.53 -45.03
CA GLY A 31 34.43 38.74 -45.16
C GLY A 31 34.53 37.40 -44.43
N VAL A 32 35.61 36.65 -44.61
CA VAL A 32 35.86 35.37 -43.92
C VAL A 32 36.02 35.58 -42.42
N ARG A 33 36.74 36.61 -41.97
CA ARG A 33 36.87 36.95 -40.55
C ARG A 33 35.53 37.35 -39.92
N SER A 34 34.74 38.16 -40.60
CA SER A 34 33.41 38.56 -40.12
C SER A 34 32.45 37.37 -40.06
N PHE A 35 32.46 36.50 -41.08
CA PHE A 35 31.60 35.31 -41.11
C PHE A 35 31.99 34.26 -40.06
N THR A 36 33.29 34.00 -39.89
CA THR A 36 33.79 33.11 -38.83
C THR A 36 33.52 33.67 -37.44
N SER A 37 33.74 34.97 -37.22
CA SER A 37 33.42 35.64 -35.95
C SER A 37 31.92 35.59 -35.65
N TYR A 38 31.06 35.83 -36.64
CA TYR A 38 29.60 35.75 -36.48
C TYR A 38 29.14 34.33 -36.12
N ARG A 39 29.67 33.30 -36.79
CA ARG A 39 29.36 31.90 -36.44
C ARG A 39 29.82 31.54 -35.03
N ILE A 40 31.04 31.92 -34.66
CA ILE A 40 31.57 31.68 -33.31
C ILE A 40 30.73 32.39 -32.26
N GLN A 41 30.34 33.65 -32.49
CA GLN A 41 29.46 34.39 -31.58
C GLN A 41 28.09 33.75 -31.44
N ASN A 42 27.46 33.33 -32.54
CA ASN A 42 26.17 32.63 -32.48
C ASN A 42 26.30 31.29 -31.73
N THR A 43 27.35 30.51 -31.98
CA THR A 43 27.58 29.27 -31.23
C THR A 43 27.81 29.52 -29.74
N ILE A 44 28.54 30.59 -29.36
CA ILE A 44 28.73 30.97 -27.95
C ILE A 44 27.41 31.40 -27.31
N ILE A 45 26.58 32.18 -28.01
CA ILE A 45 25.27 32.62 -27.51
C ILE A 45 24.34 31.43 -27.31
N GLU A 46 24.27 30.51 -28.29
CA GLU A 46 23.47 29.29 -28.17
C GLU A 46 23.98 28.38 -27.05
N SER A 47 25.30 28.23 -26.90
CA SER A 47 25.89 27.50 -25.79
C SER A 47 25.52 28.12 -24.43
N ARG A 48 25.58 29.45 -24.30
CA ARG A 48 25.18 30.16 -23.08
C ARG A 48 23.67 30.03 -22.82
N ASN A 49 22.84 30.07 -23.85
CA ASN A 49 21.39 29.86 -23.73
C ASN A 49 21.09 28.46 -23.20
N LEU A 50 21.71 27.43 -23.77
CA LEU A 50 21.53 26.04 -23.33
C LEU A 50 22.01 25.83 -21.89
N LYS A 51 23.17 26.40 -21.53
CA LYS A 51 23.68 26.35 -20.14
C LYS A 51 22.74 27.06 -19.15
N ALA A 52 22.30 28.27 -19.48
CA ALA A 52 21.38 29.03 -18.64
C ALA A 52 20.03 28.29 -18.48
N LEU A 53 19.56 27.60 -19.52
CA LEU A 53 18.39 26.73 -19.44
C LEU A 53 18.64 25.54 -18.50
N ALA A 54 19.75 24.83 -18.64
CA ALA A 54 20.10 23.71 -17.76
C ALA A 54 20.19 24.14 -16.29
N ILE A 55 20.67 25.36 -16.01
CA ILE A 55 20.70 25.91 -14.65
C ILE A 55 19.30 26.28 -14.14
N ALA A 56 18.43 26.79 -15.01
CA ALA A 56 17.03 26.99 -14.66
C ALA A 56 16.34 25.64 -14.34
N GLU A 57 16.61 24.59 -15.11
CA GLU A 57 16.13 23.24 -14.83
C GLU A 57 16.69 22.68 -13.53
N ALA A 58 17.94 22.98 -13.18
CA ALA A 58 18.53 22.60 -11.88
C ALA A 58 17.74 23.22 -10.71
N GLY A 59 17.29 24.47 -10.83
CA GLY A 59 16.41 25.08 -9.82
C GLY A 59 15.02 24.45 -9.75
N LEU A 60 14.44 24.03 -10.88
CA LEU A 60 13.20 23.23 -10.88
C LEU A 60 13.40 21.87 -10.20
N ALA A 61 14.51 21.19 -10.50
CA ALA A 61 14.89 19.92 -9.88
C ALA A 61 15.12 20.06 -8.38
N PHE A 62 15.68 21.18 -7.93
CA PHE A 62 15.79 21.53 -6.51
C PHE A 62 14.41 21.58 -5.84
N VAL A 63 13.43 22.29 -6.42
CA VAL A 63 12.07 22.36 -5.87
C VAL A 63 11.40 20.99 -5.83
N ILE A 64 11.49 20.19 -6.89
CA ILE A 64 10.91 18.84 -6.92
C ILE A 64 11.54 17.95 -5.84
N SER A 65 12.85 18.12 -5.59
CA SER A 65 13.58 17.36 -4.57
C SER A 65 13.24 17.81 -3.15
N GLU A 66 13.08 19.12 -2.91
CA GLU A 66 12.57 19.64 -1.64
C GLU A 66 11.14 19.18 -1.37
N LEU A 67 10.27 19.23 -2.39
CA LEU A 67 8.91 18.72 -2.32
C LEU A 67 8.87 17.20 -2.05
N ALA A 68 9.85 16.44 -2.54
CA ALA A 68 9.96 15.01 -2.23
C ALA A 68 10.32 14.75 -0.75
N ASN A 69 11.13 15.62 -0.14
CA ASN A 69 11.51 15.50 1.27
C ASN A 69 10.44 16.08 2.21
N ASN A 70 9.82 17.17 1.81
CA ASN A 70 8.75 17.86 2.51
C ASN A 70 7.74 18.33 1.47
N TYR A 71 6.65 17.59 1.33
CA TYR A 71 5.65 17.89 0.31
C TYR A 71 4.91 19.22 0.52
N ASN A 72 5.05 19.85 1.68
CA ASN A 72 4.52 21.17 2.00
C ASN A 72 5.55 22.29 1.77
N PHE A 73 6.70 21.99 1.16
CA PHE A 73 7.69 22.99 0.81
C PHE A 73 7.09 24.04 -0.15
N LEU A 74 7.13 25.30 0.28
CA LEU A 74 6.64 26.43 -0.49
C LEU A 74 7.44 27.68 -0.14
N THR A 75 7.58 28.58 -1.11
CA THR A 75 8.32 29.84 -0.95
C THR A 75 7.40 31.05 -0.93
N HIS A 76 6.25 30.95 -1.61
CA HIS A 76 5.30 32.04 -1.81
C HIS A 76 3.88 31.47 -1.91
N LYS A 77 2.89 32.30 -1.59
CA LYS A 77 1.50 32.09 -2.02
C LYS A 77 1.33 32.45 -3.50
N VAL A 78 0.39 31.79 -4.16
CA VAL A 78 0.04 32.04 -5.57
C VAL A 78 -1.41 32.51 -5.63
N ASN A 79 -1.68 33.54 -6.42
CA ASN A 79 -3.03 34.02 -6.70
C ASN A 79 -3.70 33.17 -7.80
N PRO A 80 -5.05 33.18 -7.93
CA PRO A 80 -5.76 32.41 -8.96
C PRO A 80 -5.33 32.71 -10.41
N ASN A 81 -4.75 33.88 -10.67
CA ASN A 81 -4.19 34.27 -11.97
C ASN A 81 -2.71 33.85 -12.17
N LEU A 82 -2.20 32.94 -11.33
CA LEU A 82 -0.81 32.45 -11.33
C LEU A 82 0.24 33.55 -11.10
N THR A 83 -0.12 34.62 -10.39
CA THR A 83 0.83 35.63 -9.92
C THR A 83 1.26 35.36 -8.48
N TRP A 84 2.48 35.76 -8.14
CA TRP A 84 3.03 35.57 -6.80
C TRP A 84 2.46 36.58 -5.81
N ALA A 85 2.15 36.11 -4.61
CA ALA A 85 1.65 36.89 -3.49
C ALA A 85 2.72 36.94 -2.38
N THR A 86 2.32 36.79 -1.12
CA THR A 86 3.22 36.90 0.04
C THR A 86 4.28 35.80 0.06
N ALA A 87 5.51 36.19 0.42
CA ALA A 87 6.59 35.25 0.73
C ALA A 87 6.33 34.51 2.04
N GLU A 88 6.72 33.24 2.08
CA GLU A 88 6.45 32.32 3.18
C GLU A 88 7.74 31.83 3.81
N ASP A 89 7.68 31.54 5.11
CA ASP A 89 8.82 31.09 5.90
C ASP A 89 8.87 29.55 5.83
N THR A 90 9.88 29.02 5.14
CA THR A 90 10.10 27.58 5.01
C THR A 90 11.60 27.34 5.05
N SER A 91 12.04 26.26 5.69
CA SER A 91 13.44 25.83 5.70
C SER A 91 13.71 24.77 4.62
N GLN A 92 14.83 24.91 3.89
CA GLN A 92 15.32 23.89 2.98
C GLN A 92 15.83 22.65 3.72
N THR A 93 15.72 21.48 3.06
CA THR A 93 16.19 20.19 3.58
C THR A 93 17.44 19.69 2.84
N LEU A 94 17.62 20.07 1.57
CA LEU A 94 18.75 19.66 0.76
C LEU A 94 20.03 20.35 1.21
N LYS A 95 21.13 19.60 1.11
CA LYS A 95 22.48 20.06 1.48
C LYS A 95 23.29 20.38 0.22
N PRO A 96 24.25 21.32 0.30
CA PRO A 96 25.24 21.53 -0.76
C PRO A 96 26.02 20.26 -1.10
N ASP A 97 26.44 20.11 -2.35
CA ASP A 97 27.27 19.00 -2.83
C ASP A 97 28.44 19.54 -3.66
N SER A 98 29.65 19.38 -3.11
CA SER A 98 30.90 19.81 -3.77
C SER A 98 31.22 19.03 -5.03
N THR A 99 30.70 17.80 -5.18
CA THR A 99 30.97 16.93 -6.34
C THR A 99 30.38 17.53 -7.62
N PHE A 100 29.23 18.20 -7.51
CA PHE A 100 28.52 18.80 -8.64
C PHE A 100 28.65 20.33 -8.69
N ASN A 101 29.55 20.92 -7.87
CA ASN A 101 29.61 22.37 -7.64
C ASN A 101 28.23 22.96 -7.35
N PHE A 102 27.44 22.25 -6.54
CA PHE A 102 26.09 22.65 -6.17
C PHE A 102 26.12 23.31 -4.79
N THR A 103 25.77 24.59 -4.74
CA THR A 103 25.67 25.34 -3.49
C THR A 103 24.29 25.95 -3.35
N ILE A 104 23.72 25.90 -2.15
CA ILE A 104 22.49 26.61 -1.81
C ILE A 104 22.86 27.79 -0.91
N ARG A 105 22.45 29.00 -1.27
CA ARG A 105 22.59 30.17 -0.40
C ARG A 105 21.51 30.09 0.67
N PRO A 106 21.85 30.23 1.96
CA PRO A 106 20.86 30.12 3.03
C PRO A 106 19.81 31.22 2.90
N ALA A 107 18.55 30.81 2.81
CA ALA A 107 17.38 31.67 2.85
C ALA A 107 16.36 31.01 3.76
N THR A 108 15.74 31.78 4.66
CA THR A 108 14.68 31.27 5.56
C THR A 108 13.29 31.68 5.10
N LYS A 109 13.20 32.50 4.04
CA LYS A 109 11.97 33.08 3.51
C LYS A 109 12.10 33.42 2.03
N GLY A 110 11.03 33.19 1.26
CA GLY A 110 10.91 33.69 -0.12
C GLY A 110 11.80 32.96 -1.12
N THR A 111 12.39 33.70 -2.06
CA THR A 111 13.15 33.15 -3.20
C THR A 111 14.43 32.45 -2.72
N TYR A 112 14.59 31.18 -3.13
CA TYR A 112 15.83 30.43 -2.91
C TYR A 112 16.81 30.68 -4.04
N SER A 113 18.11 30.69 -3.73
CA SER A 113 19.15 30.89 -4.72
C SER A 113 20.35 30.00 -4.47
N GLY A 114 21.10 29.72 -5.52
CA GLY A 114 22.26 28.85 -5.45
C GLY A 114 23.12 28.94 -6.69
N THR A 115 24.14 28.09 -6.72
CA THR A 115 25.01 27.91 -7.89
C THR A 115 25.03 26.44 -8.28
N PHE A 116 25.16 26.20 -9.58
CA PHE A 116 25.33 24.88 -10.17
C PHE A 116 26.33 24.99 -11.32
N GLY A 117 27.48 24.33 -11.20
CA GLY A 117 28.57 24.49 -12.17
C GLY A 117 29.11 25.92 -12.20
N ASP A 118 29.06 26.57 -13.37
CA ASP A 118 29.54 27.93 -13.61
C ASP A 118 28.45 29.01 -13.58
N GLY A 119 27.22 28.69 -13.16
CA GLY A 119 26.11 29.63 -13.14
C GLY A 119 25.25 29.65 -11.90
N GLU A 120 24.32 30.60 -11.87
CA GLU A 120 23.48 30.91 -10.71
C GLU A 120 22.02 30.60 -11.02
N PHE A 121 21.29 30.06 -10.05
CA PHE A 121 19.84 29.90 -10.15
C PHE A 121 19.12 30.66 -9.03
N LYS A 122 17.89 31.08 -9.33
CA LYS A 122 16.90 31.56 -8.37
C LYS A 122 15.58 30.85 -8.61
N VAL A 123 14.88 30.46 -7.55
CA VAL A 123 13.66 29.67 -7.68
C VAL A 123 12.62 30.05 -6.63
N ARG A 124 11.35 30.01 -7.08
CA ARG A 124 10.16 30.14 -6.23
C ARG A 124 9.11 29.11 -6.65
N CYS A 125 8.40 28.60 -5.65
CA CYS A 125 7.28 27.70 -5.79
C CYS A 125 6.15 28.03 -4.81
N GLY A 126 4.93 27.64 -5.18
CA GLY A 126 3.76 27.73 -4.32
C GLY A 126 2.57 26.92 -4.86
N PRO A 127 1.63 26.50 -4.00
CA PRO A 127 0.44 25.77 -4.42
C PRO A 127 -0.49 26.66 -5.24
N ILE A 128 -1.09 26.11 -6.29
CA ILE A 128 -2.07 26.81 -7.12
C ILE A 128 -3.42 26.77 -6.41
N PRO A 129 -4.05 27.92 -6.10
CA PRO A 129 -5.32 27.95 -5.40
C PRO A 129 -6.45 27.49 -6.34
N TYR A 130 -6.77 26.19 -6.29
CA TYR A 130 -7.97 25.63 -6.90
C TYR A 130 -9.09 25.47 -5.88
N LYS A 131 -10.34 25.44 -6.36
CA LYS A 131 -11.45 24.95 -5.55
C LYS A 131 -11.50 23.44 -5.73
N ASP A 132 -11.51 22.71 -4.62
CA ASP A 132 -11.72 21.26 -4.65
C ASP A 132 -13.05 20.95 -5.33
N ASP A 133 -13.05 19.98 -6.24
CA ASP A 133 -14.28 19.39 -6.72
C ASP A 133 -15.02 18.74 -5.53
N PRO A 134 -16.29 19.10 -5.24
CA PRO A 134 -17.06 18.49 -4.16
C PRO A 134 -17.22 16.96 -4.31
N ARG A 135 -16.82 16.40 -5.45
CA ARG A 135 -16.93 15.00 -5.82
C ARG A 135 -15.62 14.23 -5.59
N THR A 136 -14.53 14.88 -5.22
CA THR A 136 -13.22 14.27 -4.88
C THR A 136 -12.96 14.36 -3.38
N LEU A 137 -13.59 13.47 -2.60
CA LEU A 137 -13.58 13.55 -1.13
C LEU A 137 -12.22 13.22 -0.49
N ASN A 138 -11.34 12.55 -1.22
CA ASN A 138 -10.13 11.92 -0.66
C ASN A 138 -8.83 12.66 -1.05
N ILE A 139 -8.92 13.56 -2.03
CA ILE A 139 -7.80 14.37 -2.51
C ILE A 139 -8.21 15.83 -2.42
N ASN A 140 -7.43 16.60 -1.67
CA ASN A 140 -7.52 18.05 -1.71
C ASN A 140 -6.79 18.55 -2.97
N GLU A 141 -7.56 18.76 -4.04
CA GLU A 141 -7.08 19.21 -5.34
C GLU A 141 -6.41 20.59 -5.27
N ALA A 142 -6.87 21.46 -4.36
CA ALA A 142 -6.28 22.77 -4.07
C ALA A 142 -4.82 22.71 -3.63
N LYS A 143 -4.37 21.55 -3.16
CA LYS A 143 -2.97 21.30 -2.80
C LYS A 143 -2.29 20.29 -3.74
N ALA A 144 -2.96 19.85 -4.81
CA ALA A 144 -2.41 18.88 -5.76
C ALA A 144 -1.51 19.52 -6.83
N PHE A 145 -1.58 20.83 -7.03
CA PHE A 145 -0.81 21.50 -8.09
C PHE A 145 0.07 22.60 -7.53
N TYR A 146 1.32 22.64 -7.99
CA TYR A 146 2.31 23.64 -7.67
C TYR A 146 2.69 24.41 -8.91
N TYR A 147 2.77 25.72 -8.77
CA TYR A 147 3.40 26.59 -9.75
C TYR A 147 4.87 26.77 -9.34
N VAL A 148 5.77 26.61 -10.30
CA VAL A 148 7.22 26.77 -10.09
C VAL A 148 7.78 27.70 -11.16
N GLU A 149 8.55 28.68 -10.72
CA GLU A 149 9.39 29.50 -11.59
C GLU A 149 10.84 29.40 -11.14
N SER A 150 11.71 29.04 -12.09
CA SER A 150 13.14 28.92 -11.88
C SER A 150 13.90 29.69 -12.94
N MET A 151 14.76 30.62 -12.53
CA MET A 151 15.64 31.36 -13.41
C MET A 151 17.06 30.83 -13.32
N GLY A 152 17.73 30.67 -14.46
CA GLY A 152 19.14 30.31 -14.56
C GLY A 152 19.93 31.37 -15.32
N LYS A 153 21.13 31.67 -14.83
CA LYS A 153 22.00 32.74 -15.33
C LYS A 153 23.41 32.23 -15.63
N ILE A 154 23.92 32.59 -16.80
CA ILE A 154 25.33 32.47 -17.22
C ILE A 154 25.78 33.78 -17.87
N GLY A 155 26.70 34.49 -17.21
CA GLY A 155 27.05 35.86 -17.59
C GLY A 155 25.79 36.75 -17.61
N ASP A 156 25.50 37.36 -18.75
CA ASP A 156 24.31 38.21 -18.95
C ASP A 156 23.12 37.44 -19.58
N THR A 157 23.31 36.16 -19.90
CA THR A 157 22.25 35.31 -20.48
C THR A 157 21.42 34.72 -19.35
N VAL A 158 20.11 35.01 -19.37
CA VAL A 158 19.14 34.47 -18.40
C VAL A 158 18.02 33.73 -19.11
N ARG A 159 17.69 32.54 -18.61
CA ARG A 159 16.52 31.75 -19.00
C ARG A 159 15.61 31.58 -17.79
N ILE A 160 14.31 31.54 -18.04
CA ILE A 160 13.32 31.15 -17.02
C ILE A 160 12.59 29.91 -17.49
N VAL A 161 12.37 28.98 -16.55
CA VAL A 161 11.48 27.83 -16.69
C VAL A 161 10.25 28.09 -15.83
N ARG A 162 9.08 27.99 -16.45
CA ARG A 162 7.78 27.99 -15.78
C ARG A 162 7.18 26.60 -15.87
N ALA A 163 6.80 26.05 -14.74
CA ALA A 163 6.29 24.69 -14.67
C ALA A 163 5.06 24.58 -13.76
N VAL A 164 4.15 23.70 -14.14
CA VAL A 164 3.12 23.18 -13.23
C VAL A 164 3.52 21.77 -12.84
N VAL A 165 3.69 21.56 -11.54
CA VAL A 165 4.01 20.26 -10.95
C VAL A 165 2.76 19.73 -10.26
N GLN A 166 2.29 18.56 -10.65
CA GLN A 166 1.24 17.84 -9.96
C GLN A 166 1.85 16.96 -8.87
N ARG A 167 1.42 17.18 -7.64
CA ARG A 167 1.62 16.30 -6.50
C ARG A 167 0.54 15.20 -6.51
N ARG A 168 0.99 13.96 -6.41
CA ARG A 168 0.18 12.74 -6.31
C ARG A 168 0.47 12.10 -4.96
N PHE A 169 -0.50 11.44 -4.36
CA PHE A 169 -0.34 10.68 -3.11
C PHE A 169 -0.61 9.21 -3.38
N PRO A 170 0.40 8.41 -3.80
CA PRO A 170 0.12 7.07 -4.29
C PRO A 170 -0.62 6.18 -3.29
N ALA A 171 -0.30 6.30 -2.00
CA ALA A 171 -0.97 5.58 -0.92
C ALA A 171 -2.47 5.94 -0.73
N ARG A 172 -2.95 7.05 -1.31
CA ARG A 172 -4.35 7.50 -1.26
C ARG A 172 -5.07 7.44 -2.61
N GLU A 173 -4.32 7.07 -3.65
CA GLU A 173 -4.83 7.07 -5.01
C GLU A 173 -4.89 5.64 -5.55
N PHE A 174 -4.01 4.76 -5.12
CA PHE A 174 -3.91 3.42 -5.67
C PHE A 174 -4.31 2.37 -4.65
N LEU A 175 -5.23 1.49 -5.03
CA LEU A 175 -5.51 0.25 -4.33
C LEU A 175 -4.24 -0.60 -4.26
N MET A 176 -3.53 -0.69 -5.39
CA MET A 176 -2.22 -1.31 -5.48
C MET A 176 -1.28 -0.46 -6.32
N TYR A 177 -0.08 -0.20 -5.79
CA TYR A 177 1.02 0.46 -6.49
C TYR A 177 2.25 -0.43 -6.40
N ASP A 178 2.89 -0.68 -7.53
CA ASP A 178 4.18 -1.35 -7.57
C ASP A 178 5.21 -0.52 -8.35
N GLY A 179 6.35 -0.26 -7.71
CA GLY A 179 7.49 0.45 -8.29
C GLY A 179 8.23 -0.36 -9.37
N GLY A 180 7.90 -1.63 -9.52
CA GLY A 180 8.29 -2.50 -10.62
C GLY A 180 7.06 -2.97 -11.40
N PHE A 181 6.86 -4.29 -11.46
CA PHE A 181 5.73 -4.91 -12.17
C PHE A 181 4.63 -5.29 -11.19
N LEU A 182 3.44 -4.71 -11.36
CA LEU A 182 2.27 -5.08 -10.57
C LEU A 182 1.68 -6.39 -11.13
N SER A 183 1.65 -7.44 -10.30
CA SER A 183 1.17 -8.75 -10.71
C SER A 183 -0.14 -9.11 -10.03
N LEU A 184 -1.22 -9.18 -10.78
CA LEU A 184 -2.51 -9.71 -10.30
C LEU A 184 -2.77 -11.16 -10.70
N VAL A 185 -1.80 -11.86 -11.29
CA VAL A 185 -1.92 -13.28 -11.63
C VAL A 185 -1.75 -14.13 -10.37
N TYR A 186 -2.83 -14.33 -9.62
CA TYR A 186 -2.82 -15.11 -8.40
C TYR A 186 -3.22 -16.56 -8.66
N GLY A 187 -2.50 -17.47 -8.02
CA GLY A 187 -3.07 -18.69 -7.49
C GLY A 187 -2.35 -19.99 -7.75
N THR A 188 -2.65 -20.98 -6.89
CA THR A 188 -2.29 -22.37 -7.12
C THR A 188 -3.13 -22.99 -8.24
N PRO A 189 -2.52 -23.71 -9.21
CA PRO A 189 -3.22 -24.52 -10.21
C PRO A 189 -4.26 -25.45 -9.60
N GLY A 190 -5.37 -25.64 -10.32
CA GLY A 190 -6.44 -26.57 -9.94
C GLY A 190 -7.46 -25.98 -8.96
N LEU A 191 -7.29 -24.71 -8.58
CA LEU A 191 -8.22 -23.99 -7.72
C LEU A 191 -9.02 -22.97 -8.52
N ASN A 192 -10.33 -22.96 -8.32
CA ASN A 192 -11.30 -22.22 -9.13
C ASN A 192 -11.91 -20.99 -8.42
N ASN A 193 -11.40 -20.61 -7.25
CA ASN A 193 -11.86 -19.41 -6.53
C ASN A 193 -11.60 -18.12 -7.35
N VAL A 194 -12.33 -17.07 -6.99
CA VAL A 194 -12.21 -15.75 -7.61
C VAL A 194 -11.61 -14.78 -6.60
N ASN A 195 -10.53 -14.08 -6.94
CA ASN A 195 -10.10 -12.91 -6.21
C ASN A 195 -10.73 -11.67 -6.83
N LYS A 196 -11.13 -10.73 -5.99
CA LYS A 196 -11.81 -9.51 -6.41
C LYS A 196 -11.01 -8.31 -5.93
N PHE A 197 -10.78 -7.40 -6.87
CA PHE A 197 -10.15 -6.10 -6.64
C PHE A 197 -11.20 -5.07 -6.98
N SER A 198 -11.51 -4.19 -6.03
CA SER A 198 -12.55 -3.21 -6.25
C SER A 198 -12.26 -1.86 -5.66
N THR A 199 -12.85 -0.84 -6.27
CA THR A 199 -12.78 0.56 -5.85
C THR A 199 -11.34 1.08 -5.91
N GLY A 200 -11.05 2.10 -6.72
CA GLY A 200 -9.73 2.73 -6.79
C GLY A 200 -8.88 2.37 -8.01
N HIS A 201 -7.58 2.67 -7.94
CA HIS A 201 -6.67 2.61 -9.08
C HIS A 201 -5.61 1.50 -8.94
N LEU A 202 -5.19 0.90 -10.06
CA LEU A 202 -4.05 -0.02 -10.11
C LEU A 202 -2.87 0.65 -10.82
N TYR A 203 -1.67 0.49 -10.26
CA TYR A 203 -0.46 1.05 -10.84
C TYR A 203 0.72 0.09 -10.81
N GLY A 204 1.37 -0.09 -11.96
CA GLY A 204 2.67 -0.74 -12.08
C GLY A 204 3.62 0.16 -12.86
N HIS A 205 4.78 0.48 -12.29
CA HIS A 205 5.73 1.40 -12.93
C HIS A 205 6.32 0.79 -14.21
N LEU A 206 6.80 -0.46 -14.14
CA LEU A 206 7.40 -1.17 -15.27
C LEU A 206 6.40 -2.04 -16.04
N GLY A 207 5.18 -2.20 -15.56
CA GLY A 207 4.13 -2.96 -16.22
C GLY A 207 3.08 -3.53 -15.26
N ILE A 208 1.97 -3.99 -15.82
CA ILE A 208 0.89 -4.66 -15.09
C ILE A 208 0.56 -5.99 -15.77
N GLU A 209 0.46 -7.08 -15.01
CA GLU A 209 -0.09 -8.34 -15.50
C GLU A 209 -1.36 -8.76 -14.74
N ILE A 210 -2.40 -9.18 -15.45
CA ILE A 210 -3.69 -9.61 -14.88
C ILE A 210 -4.14 -10.89 -15.57
N GLY A 211 -4.68 -11.82 -14.78
CA GLY A 211 -5.38 -13.00 -15.30
C GLY A 211 -4.86 -14.32 -14.79
N ARG A 212 -4.97 -15.35 -15.63
CA ARG A 212 -4.48 -16.72 -15.40
C ARG A 212 -3.47 -17.09 -16.45
N ILE A 213 -2.42 -17.80 -16.06
CA ILE A 213 -1.45 -18.35 -17.01
C ILE A 213 -1.49 -19.87 -16.89
N LEU A 214 -2.03 -20.55 -17.91
CA LEU A 214 -2.32 -22.00 -17.93
C LEU A 214 -1.08 -22.90 -18.09
N ASN A 215 -0.02 -22.62 -17.35
CA ASN A 215 1.16 -23.47 -17.27
C ASN A 215 1.68 -23.49 -15.81
N THR A 216 2.63 -24.37 -15.49
CA THR A 216 3.41 -24.41 -14.26
C THR A 216 4.82 -24.79 -14.66
N ARG A 217 5.84 -24.03 -14.25
CA ARG A 217 7.24 -24.30 -14.62
C ARG A 217 7.41 -24.61 -16.12
N GLN A 218 6.73 -23.83 -16.96
CA GLN A 218 6.72 -23.95 -18.43
C GLN A 218 6.04 -25.23 -18.98
N SER A 219 5.27 -25.96 -18.17
CA SER A 219 4.46 -27.13 -18.60
C SER A 219 2.96 -26.86 -18.45
N PRO A 220 2.07 -27.41 -19.29
CA PRO A 220 0.63 -27.22 -19.13
C PRO A 220 0.13 -27.64 -17.74
N CYS A 221 -0.77 -26.86 -17.15
CA CYS A 221 -1.40 -27.18 -15.87
C CYS A 221 -2.90 -26.84 -15.86
N THR A 222 -3.60 -27.31 -14.84
CA THR A 222 -4.99 -26.90 -14.59
C THR A 222 -5.07 -25.41 -14.24
N PRO A 223 -6.16 -24.70 -14.62
CA PRO A 223 -6.30 -23.28 -14.31
C PRO A 223 -6.18 -22.95 -12.81
N GLY A 224 -5.54 -21.83 -12.47
CA GLY A 224 -5.57 -21.22 -11.14
C GLY A 224 -6.78 -20.30 -10.91
N THR A 225 -6.66 -19.41 -9.92
CA THR A 225 -7.79 -18.55 -9.50
C THR A 225 -8.14 -17.46 -10.51
N ASN A 226 -9.42 -17.08 -10.59
CA ASN A 226 -9.82 -15.96 -11.46
C ASN A 226 -9.49 -14.62 -10.81
N GLN A 227 -9.31 -13.60 -11.64
CA GLN A 227 -9.19 -12.21 -11.22
C GLN A 227 -10.34 -11.44 -11.82
N GLU A 228 -11.05 -10.70 -10.98
CA GLU A 228 -12.14 -9.83 -11.42
C GLU A 228 -11.94 -8.43 -10.85
N LEU A 229 -12.30 -7.44 -11.67
CA LEU A 229 -12.17 -6.03 -11.38
C LEU A 229 -13.56 -5.43 -11.23
N TYR A 230 -13.84 -4.80 -10.09
CA TYR A 230 -15.16 -4.24 -9.78
C TYR A 230 -15.05 -2.77 -9.41
N ASP A 231 -15.95 -1.91 -9.86
CA ASP A 231 -15.94 -0.49 -9.51
C ASP A 231 -14.57 0.21 -9.63
N MET A 232 -13.76 -0.16 -10.64
CA MET A 232 -12.39 0.35 -10.79
C MET A 232 -12.39 1.77 -11.36
N ASN A 233 -11.50 2.62 -10.86
CA ASN A 233 -11.34 3.97 -11.37
C ASN A 233 -10.46 3.99 -12.62
N SER A 234 -9.29 3.34 -12.53
CA SER A 234 -8.37 3.15 -13.67
C SER A 234 -7.32 2.06 -13.44
N ILE A 235 -6.74 1.58 -14.53
CA ILE A 235 -5.56 0.72 -14.60
C ILE A 235 -4.47 1.52 -15.31
N ILE A 236 -3.31 1.68 -14.68
CA ILE A 236 -2.25 2.57 -15.19
C ILE A 236 -0.90 1.86 -15.16
N SER A 237 -0.26 1.73 -16.31
CA SER A 237 1.16 1.37 -16.40
C SER A 237 1.99 2.62 -16.67
N GLY A 238 3.12 2.76 -15.96
CA GLY A 238 3.99 3.93 -16.06
C GLY A 238 4.83 3.95 -17.34
N ASP A 239 5.82 3.07 -17.39
CA ASP A 239 6.85 2.99 -18.42
C ASP A 239 6.77 1.67 -19.21
N GLY A 240 5.89 0.73 -18.81
CA GLY A 240 5.70 -0.56 -19.50
C GLY A 240 4.28 -0.80 -20.03
N GLY A 241 4.02 -2.03 -20.46
CA GLY A 241 2.73 -2.47 -20.99
C GLY A 241 1.73 -3.02 -19.95
N ILE A 242 0.49 -3.25 -20.40
CA ILE A 242 -0.57 -3.92 -19.62
C ILE A 242 -0.87 -5.27 -20.27
N PHE A 243 -0.61 -6.35 -19.54
CA PHE A 243 -0.68 -7.73 -20.01
C PHE A 243 -1.92 -8.44 -19.45
N LEU A 244 -2.81 -8.87 -20.33
CA LEU A 244 -4.04 -9.59 -20.03
C LEU A 244 -3.91 -11.01 -20.60
N TYR A 245 -3.83 -12.00 -19.72
CA TYR A 245 -3.61 -13.40 -20.13
C TYR A 245 -4.90 -14.20 -20.37
N ASN A 246 -6.03 -13.68 -19.94
CA ASN A 246 -7.37 -14.19 -20.20
C ASN A 246 -8.37 -13.02 -20.22
N ASP A 247 -9.61 -13.30 -20.64
CA ASP A 247 -10.68 -12.30 -20.58
C ASP A 247 -11.01 -11.97 -19.12
N ILE A 248 -10.90 -10.70 -18.76
CA ILE A 248 -11.14 -10.21 -17.40
C ILE A 248 -12.49 -9.51 -17.35
N LYS A 249 -13.37 -9.98 -16.47
CA LYS A 249 -14.59 -9.25 -16.12
C LYS A 249 -14.19 -7.97 -15.39
N ALA A 250 -14.60 -6.83 -15.94
CA ALA A 250 -14.27 -5.53 -15.39
C ALA A 250 -15.50 -4.62 -15.32
N GLN A 251 -15.66 -3.95 -14.20
CA GLN A 251 -16.57 -2.82 -14.05
C GLN A 251 -15.75 -1.57 -13.74
N PHE A 252 -15.93 -0.52 -14.53
CA PHE A 252 -15.28 0.77 -14.31
C PHE A 252 -16.29 1.82 -13.84
N ARG A 253 -15.88 2.68 -12.93
CA ARG A 253 -16.66 3.85 -12.53
C ARG A 253 -15.73 5.04 -12.41
N ALA A 254 -16.18 6.21 -12.85
CA ALA A 254 -15.34 7.40 -12.76
C ALA A 254 -15.09 7.83 -11.31
N ARG A 255 -16.09 7.63 -10.46
CA ARG A 255 -16.12 7.90 -9.02
C ARG A 255 -17.45 7.40 -8.43
N PRO A 256 -17.57 7.23 -7.10
CA PRO A 256 -18.82 6.80 -6.46
C PRO A 256 -20.05 7.61 -6.89
N GLY A 257 -21.19 6.93 -7.04
CA GLY A 257 -22.47 7.55 -7.39
C GLY A 257 -22.67 7.88 -8.88
N LEU A 258 -21.65 7.71 -9.72
CA LEU A 258 -21.82 7.77 -11.18
C LEU A 258 -22.15 6.39 -11.78
N PRO A 259 -22.77 6.34 -12.97
CA PRO A 259 -23.03 5.09 -13.67
C PRO A 259 -21.73 4.29 -13.87
N ALA A 260 -21.83 2.98 -13.67
CA ALA A 260 -20.76 2.06 -13.98
C ALA A 260 -20.76 1.69 -15.46
N LEU A 261 -19.58 1.34 -15.98
CA LEU A 261 -19.35 0.73 -17.27
C LEU A 261 -18.95 -0.73 -17.05
N ASP A 262 -19.85 -1.65 -17.36
CA ASP A 262 -19.56 -3.08 -17.37
C ASP A 262 -18.94 -3.49 -18.71
N THR A 263 -17.83 -4.22 -18.66
CA THR A 263 -17.10 -4.65 -19.85
C THR A 263 -16.25 -5.91 -19.61
N TYR A 264 -15.63 -6.41 -20.67
CA TYR A 264 -14.59 -7.43 -20.62
C TYR A 264 -13.31 -6.88 -21.21
N LEU A 265 -12.24 -6.87 -20.41
CA LEU A 265 -10.90 -6.63 -20.94
C LEU A 265 -10.44 -7.92 -21.62
N ARG A 266 -10.28 -7.88 -22.95
CA ARG A 266 -9.93 -9.06 -23.73
C ARG A 266 -8.46 -9.43 -23.54
N LYS A 267 -8.17 -10.73 -23.58
CA LYS A 267 -6.78 -11.23 -23.64
C LYS A 267 -6.01 -10.50 -24.74
N ASN A 268 -4.82 -9.98 -24.44
CA ASN A 268 -3.96 -9.29 -25.39
C ASN A 268 -2.51 -9.80 -25.41
N ALA A 269 -2.14 -10.71 -24.51
CA ALA A 269 -0.77 -11.21 -24.39
C ALA A 269 -0.75 -12.70 -24.06
N ASP A 270 0.36 -13.34 -24.43
CA ASP A 270 0.76 -14.68 -24.00
C ASP A 270 2.04 -14.58 -23.16
N PHE A 271 2.12 -15.39 -22.11
CA PHE A 271 3.34 -15.41 -21.30
C PHE A 271 4.49 -16.11 -22.07
N PRO A 272 5.68 -15.51 -22.19
CA PRO A 272 6.78 -16.08 -22.95
C PRO A 272 7.42 -17.27 -22.21
N LEU A 273 6.98 -18.49 -22.56
CA LEU A 273 7.44 -19.72 -21.91
C LEU A 273 8.96 -19.90 -22.01
N ASN A 274 9.58 -19.53 -23.12
CA ASN A 274 11.02 -19.59 -23.35
C ASN A 274 11.66 -18.19 -23.36
N GLY A 275 11.19 -17.30 -22.48
CA GLY A 275 11.70 -15.94 -22.38
C GLY A 275 13.18 -15.84 -22.00
N THR A 276 13.74 -14.67 -22.25
CA THR A 276 15.15 -14.33 -21.99
C THR A 276 15.28 -13.72 -20.60
N TYR A 277 16.13 -14.29 -19.76
CA TYR A 277 16.37 -13.83 -18.39
C TYR A 277 17.84 -13.47 -18.20
N VAL A 278 18.11 -12.55 -17.28
CA VAL A 278 19.48 -12.12 -16.96
C VAL A 278 20.37 -13.23 -16.42
N SER A 279 19.80 -14.30 -15.86
CA SER A 279 20.48 -15.55 -15.53
C SER A 279 19.48 -16.67 -15.28
N ASP A 280 19.94 -17.93 -15.28
CA ASP A 280 19.12 -19.06 -14.85
C ASP A 280 18.66 -18.93 -13.39
N ASP A 281 19.48 -18.31 -12.54
CA ASP A 281 19.08 -18.05 -11.17
C ASP A 281 17.94 -17.03 -11.11
N ALA A 282 18.08 -15.91 -11.81
CA ALA A 282 17.02 -14.90 -11.91
C ALA A 282 15.72 -15.49 -12.49
N ARG A 283 15.82 -16.34 -13.52
CA ARG A 283 14.68 -17.09 -14.08
C ARG A 283 13.97 -17.94 -13.03
N ARG A 284 14.71 -18.74 -12.27
CA ARG A 284 14.15 -19.57 -11.18
C ARG A 284 13.54 -18.74 -10.05
N ASN A 285 13.96 -17.47 -9.93
CA ASN A 285 13.55 -16.56 -8.87
C ASN A 285 12.56 -15.50 -9.38
N GLY A 286 11.95 -15.74 -10.54
CA GLY A 286 10.89 -14.93 -11.13
C GLY A 286 11.23 -13.50 -11.46
N SER A 287 12.47 -13.23 -11.87
CA SER A 287 12.73 -12.03 -12.65
C SER A 287 11.82 -12.02 -13.88
N TYR A 288 11.33 -10.85 -14.27
CA TYR A 288 10.58 -10.73 -15.52
C TYR A 288 11.49 -11.01 -16.73
N PRO A 289 11.01 -11.78 -17.73
CA PRO A 289 11.73 -11.97 -18.97
C PRO A 289 11.82 -10.64 -19.74
N ALA A 290 12.92 -10.43 -20.47
CA ALA A 290 13.20 -9.20 -21.20
C ALA A 290 12.08 -8.84 -22.19
N GLU A 291 11.45 -9.86 -22.77
CA GLU A 291 10.32 -9.73 -23.70
C GLU A 291 9.11 -9.04 -23.07
N LEU A 292 8.89 -9.14 -21.76
CA LEU A 292 7.81 -8.42 -21.07
C LEU A 292 8.20 -7.00 -20.66
N LEU A 293 9.48 -6.76 -20.35
CA LEU A 293 9.97 -5.44 -19.94
C LEU A 293 9.90 -4.41 -21.07
N GLU A 294 10.09 -4.86 -22.32
CA GLU A 294 10.11 -3.99 -23.50
C GLU A 294 8.76 -3.96 -24.24
N ALA A 295 7.89 -4.94 -23.99
CA ALA A 295 6.62 -5.08 -24.69
C ALA A 295 5.57 -4.06 -24.24
N ASP A 296 4.71 -3.71 -25.20
CA ASP A 296 3.52 -2.88 -25.00
C ASP A 296 2.38 -3.45 -25.85
N PRO A 297 1.73 -4.54 -25.38
CA PRO A 297 0.69 -5.19 -26.15
C PRO A 297 -0.54 -4.27 -26.25
N PRO A 298 -1.15 -4.11 -27.44
CA PRO A 298 -2.25 -3.19 -27.64
C PRO A 298 -3.48 -3.60 -26.82
N ILE A 299 -4.18 -2.60 -26.28
CA ILE A 299 -5.46 -2.81 -25.63
C ILE A 299 -6.56 -2.86 -26.70
N HIS A 300 -7.37 -3.92 -26.66
CA HIS A 300 -8.51 -4.06 -27.56
C HIS A 300 -9.66 -3.13 -27.14
N ASP A 301 -9.72 -1.95 -27.78
CA ASP A 301 -10.73 -0.92 -27.50
C ASP A 301 -11.18 -0.21 -28.80
N PRO A 302 -11.96 -0.89 -29.67
CA PRO A 302 -12.31 -0.38 -30.99
C PRO A 302 -13.09 0.94 -30.94
N ASP A 303 -13.90 1.12 -29.90
CA ASP A 303 -14.77 2.28 -29.70
C ASP A 303 -14.13 3.37 -28.81
N LYS A 304 -12.86 3.18 -28.39
CA LYS A 304 -12.11 4.07 -27.50
C LYS A 304 -12.78 4.35 -26.14
N VAL A 305 -13.59 3.42 -25.66
CA VAL A 305 -14.34 3.56 -24.40
C VAL A 305 -13.46 3.36 -23.18
N LEU A 306 -12.34 2.64 -23.33
CA LEU A 306 -11.37 2.35 -22.27
C LEU A 306 -10.23 3.35 -22.19
N ALA A 307 -10.02 4.23 -23.18
CA ALA A 307 -8.89 5.15 -23.26
C ALA A 307 -8.67 6.00 -21.98
N ASP A 308 -9.75 6.42 -21.31
CA ASP A 308 -9.67 7.21 -20.07
C ASP A 308 -9.47 6.36 -18.81
N ARG A 309 -9.62 5.04 -18.91
CA ARG A 309 -9.63 4.06 -17.81
C ARG A 309 -8.40 3.17 -17.81
N VAL A 310 -7.89 2.82 -18.97
CA VAL A 310 -6.76 1.92 -19.14
C VAL A 310 -5.66 2.72 -19.84
N LYS A 311 -4.58 2.99 -19.12
CA LYS A 311 -3.52 3.90 -19.52
C LYS A 311 -2.20 3.16 -19.46
N ASP A 312 -1.61 2.85 -20.61
CA ASP A 312 -0.25 2.34 -20.69
C ASP A 312 0.77 3.48 -20.72
N LYS A 313 2.02 3.14 -21.05
CA LYS A 313 3.13 4.10 -21.16
C LYS A 313 2.88 5.25 -22.14
N SER A 314 2.00 5.08 -23.14
CA SER A 314 1.65 6.13 -24.10
C SER A 314 0.84 7.27 -23.48
N ALA A 315 0.22 7.05 -22.31
CA ALA A 315 -0.46 8.09 -21.57
C ALA A 315 0.50 9.04 -20.82
N HIS A 316 1.81 8.72 -20.80
CA HIS A 316 2.85 9.49 -20.13
C HIS A 316 2.56 9.75 -18.64
N VAL A 317 1.96 8.78 -17.97
CA VAL A 317 1.62 8.82 -16.53
C VAL A 317 2.63 7.97 -15.75
N SER A 318 3.88 8.45 -15.67
CA SER A 318 4.93 7.78 -14.91
C SER A 318 5.06 8.36 -13.50
N ILE A 319 5.07 7.47 -12.50
CA ILE A 319 5.15 7.74 -11.07
C ILE A 319 6.23 6.81 -10.54
N PRO A 320 7.53 7.15 -10.68
CA PRO A 320 8.61 6.30 -10.23
C PRO A 320 8.66 6.23 -8.69
N PRO A 321 9.06 5.08 -8.11
CA PRO A 321 9.20 4.95 -6.68
C PRO A 321 10.36 5.82 -6.16
N LYS A 322 10.21 6.35 -4.93
CA LYS A 322 11.24 7.18 -4.28
C LYS A 322 11.47 6.79 -2.81
N PRO A 323 12.71 6.92 -2.30
CA PRO A 323 13.00 6.72 -0.88
C PRO A 323 12.14 7.58 0.05
N LEU A 324 11.70 6.98 1.15
CA LEU A 324 10.93 7.66 2.20
C LEU A 324 11.85 8.28 3.27
N PRO A 325 11.44 9.38 3.93
CA PRO A 325 12.25 10.10 4.91
C PRO A 325 12.27 9.44 6.30
N PHE A 326 12.82 8.22 6.42
CA PHE A 326 12.85 7.45 7.68
C PHE A 326 13.44 8.22 8.88
N GLU A 327 14.45 9.07 8.68
CA GLU A 327 15.04 9.87 9.76
C GLU A 327 14.09 10.92 10.32
N MET A 328 13.21 11.46 9.49
CA MET A 328 12.21 12.42 9.96
C MET A 328 11.13 11.72 10.80
N TYR A 329 10.72 10.51 10.40
CA TYR A 329 9.83 9.69 11.22
C TYR A 329 10.45 9.35 12.57
N LYS A 330 11.73 8.96 12.58
CA LYS A 330 12.47 8.71 13.83
C LYS A 330 12.51 9.94 14.73
N LYS A 331 12.84 11.11 14.16
CA LYS A 331 12.85 12.38 14.89
C LYS A 331 11.46 12.70 15.48
N GLN A 332 10.38 12.58 14.71
CA GLN A 332 9.03 12.80 15.21
C GLN A 332 8.66 11.80 16.31
N ALA A 333 9.02 10.52 16.17
CA ALA A 333 8.79 9.52 17.21
C ALA A 333 9.49 9.87 18.53
N THR A 334 10.68 10.45 18.49
CA THR A 334 11.36 10.95 19.71
C THR A 334 10.76 12.24 20.28
N GLN A 335 9.99 12.98 19.47
CA GLN A 335 9.39 14.27 19.81
C GLN A 335 7.88 14.15 20.04
N GLY A 336 7.51 13.33 21.02
CA GLY A 336 6.12 13.10 21.38
C GLY A 336 5.47 11.93 20.64
N GLY A 337 6.23 11.04 20.01
CA GLY A 337 5.71 9.76 19.51
C GLY A 337 6.16 8.58 20.38
N ILE A 338 6.26 7.39 19.78
CA ILE A 338 6.84 6.20 20.42
C ILE A 338 8.07 5.77 19.60
N TYR A 339 9.26 5.86 20.20
CA TYR A 339 10.49 5.36 19.61
C TYR A 339 10.90 4.03 20.24
N LEU A 340 11.15 3.03 19.39
CA LEU A 340 11.55 1.67 19.75
C LEU A 340 12.97 1.41 19.22
N PRO A 341 14.02 1.49 20.07
CA PRO A 341 15.36 1.12 19.65
C PRO A 341 15.44 -0.39 19.38
N SER A 342 16.47 -0.86 18.66
CA SER A 342 16.62 -2.29 18.35
C SER A 342 16.63 -3.19 19.58
N SER A 343 17.06 -2.69 20.74
CA SER A 343 17.03 -3.42 22.02
C SER A 343 15.62 -3.70 22.55
N ALA A 344 14.60 -2.97 22.08
CA ALA A 344 13.20 -3.24 22.38
C ALA A 344 12.67 -4.48 21.63
N CYS A 345 13.31 -4.89 20.54
CA CYS A 345 13.00 -6.11 19.81
C CYS A 345 13.67 -7.30 20.52
N ASN A 346 12.97 -7.92 21.45
CA ASN A 346 13.52 -8.98 22.31
C ASN A 346 12.73 -10.30 22.26
N GLN A 347 11.57 -10.33 21.61
CA GLN A 347 10.73 -11.50 21.47
C GLN A 347 11.12 -12.33 20.24
N ASP A 348 11.31 -13.63 20.41
CA ASP A 348 11.51 -14.54 19.28
C ASP A 348 10.23 -14.72 18.48
N TYR A 349 10.31 -14.40 17.20
CA TYR A 349 9.23 -14.58 16.25
C TYR A 349 9.65 -15.56 15.16
N PRO A 350 8.94 -16.69 15.02
CA PRO A 350 9.27 -17.70 14.04
C PRO A 350 9.01 -17.19 12.62
N VAL A 351 9.94 -17.46 11.72
CA VAL A 351 9.90 -17.10 10.30
C VAL A 351 10.47 -18.26 9.48
N THR A 352 10.16 -18.29 8.20
CA THR A 352 10.76 -19.27 7.29
C THR A 352 12.25 -18.99 7.09
N GLN A 353 13.01 -20.02 6.70
CA GLN A 353 14.44 -19.88 6.43
C GLN A 353 14.71 -18.82 5.33
N GLY A 354 15.81 -18.10 5.47
CA GLY A 354 16.22 -17.04 4.53
C GLY A 354 15.69 -15.65 4.90
N TRP A 355 14.88 -15.54 5.95
CA TRP A 355 14.47 -14.25 6.49
C TRP A 355 15.62 -13.48 7.14
N PRO A 356 16.33 -14.05 8.14
CA PRO A 356 17.50 -13.41 8.70
C PRO A 356 18.66 -13.54 7.71
N SER A 357 19.44 -12.46 7.53
CA SER A 357 20.66 -12.50 6.71
C SER A 357 21.70 -13.49 7.24
N SER A 358 21.69 -13.79 8.54
CA SER A 358 22.56 -14.78 9.18
C SER A 358 22.15 -16.24 8.92
N GLY A 359 21.03 -16.48 8.24
CA GLY A 359 20.35 -17.77 8.27
C GLY A 359 19.63 -17.99 9.61
N GLY A 360 18.63 -18.88 9.61
CA GLY A 360 17.80 -19.17 10.78
C GLY A 360 16.29 -19.11 10.48
N ASN A 361 15.49 -19.54 11.45
CA ASN A 361 14.03 -19.61 11.39
C ASN A 361 13.33 -18.71 12.43
N LYS A 362 14.06 -17.75 13.00
CA LYS A 362 13.56 -16.80 14.00
C LYS A 362 14.20 -15.45 13.80
N ILE A 363 13.45 -14.41 14.13
CA ILE A 363 13.94 -13.03 14.25
C ILE A 363 13.47 -12.44 15.57
N LYS A 364 14.22 -11.47 16.09
CA LYS A 364 13.84 -10.71 17.28
C LYS A 364 12.92 -9.56 16.89
N VAL A 365 11.71 -9.53 17.42
CA VAL A 365 10.69 -8.51 17.11
C VAL A 365 10.22 -7.78 18.35
N LYS A 366 9.54 -6.65 18.15
CA LYS A 366 8.65 -6.05 19.14
C LYS A 366 7.19 -6.23 18.69
N VAL A 367 6.37 -6.85 19.54
CA VAL A 367 4.93 -7.00 19.29
C VAL A 367 4.19 -5.76 19.79
N LEU A 368 3.46 -5.12 18.89
CA LEU A 368 2.54 -4.01 19.13
C LEU A 368 1.12 -4.54 18.94
N ASP A 369 0.53 -4.97 20.03
CA ASP A 369 -0.85 -5.43 20.09
C ASP A 369 -1.70 -4.30 20.66
N PHE A 370 -2.54 -3.70 19.84
CA PHE A 370 -3.43 -2.61 20.28
C PHE A 370 -4.66 -3.13 21.04
N GLY A 371 -4.87 -4.45 21.07
CA GLY A 371 -6.06 -5.07 21.64
C GLY A 371 -7.28 -4.91 20.74
N THR A 372 -8.40 -5.45 21.20
CA THR A 372 -9.70 -5.40 20.53
C THR A 372 -10.78 -5.11 21.58
N GLN A 373 -12.05 -5.11 21.19
CA GLN A 373 -13.15 -5.03 22.17
C GLN A 373 -13.27 -6.28 23.05
N LEU A 374 -12.61 -7.38 22.68
CA LEU A 374 -12.66 -8.67 23.38
C LEU A 374 -11.50 -8.84 24.37
N ARG A 375 -10.37 -8.14 24.17
CA ARG A 375 -9.20 -8.23 25.03
C ARG A 375 -8.34 -6.96 25.01
N GLN A 376 -7.65 -6.71 26.11
CA GLN A 376 -6.72 -5.60 26.23
C GLN A 376 -5.42 -5.86 25.43
N GLY A 377 -4.88 -4.82 24.80
CA GLY A 377 -3.59 -4.82 24.12
C GLY A 377 -2.39 -4.60 25.06
N ASN A 378 -1.19 -4.61 24.48
CA ASN A 378 0.08 -4.33 25.17
C ASN A 378 0.65 -2.93 24.88
N VAL A 379 0.03 -2.17 23.97
CA VAL A 379 0.48 -0.82 23.61
C VAL A 379 -0.16 0.22 24.53
N THR A 380 0.67 1.01 25.20
CA THR A 380 0.22 2.20 25.96
C THR A 380 0.63 3.45 25.20
N ILE A 381 -0.33 4.33 24.91
CA ILE A 381 -0.07 5.54 24.13
C ILE A 381 0.11 6.76 25.05
N PRO A 382 1.18 7.56 24.89
CA PRO A 382 1.37 8.80 25.64
C PRO A 382 0.23 9.82 25.47
N ALA A 383 0.01 10.65 26.49
CA ALA A 383 -1.00 11.71 26.47
C ALA A 383 -0.75 12.73 25.33
N ASN A 384 0.51 13.11 25.11
CA ASN A 384 0.95 14.02 24.06
C ASN A 384 1.34 13.31 22.75
N PHE A 385 0.84 12.08 22.53
CA PHE A 385 1.26 11.30 21.37
C PHE A 385 0.88 11.95 20.04
N ASN A 386 1.88 12.13 19.19
CA ASN A 386 1.80 12.84 17.92
C ASN A 386 1.40 11.95 16.72
N GLY A 387 1.02 10.69 16.97
CA GLY A 387 0.61 9.76 15.91
C GLY A 387 1.72 8.87 15.37
N VAL A 388 3.00 9.09 15.70
CA VAL A 388 4.13 8.36 15.08
C VAL A 388 4.73 7.31 16.01
N ILE A 389 4.80 6.07 15.53
CA ILE A 389 5.56 4.97 16.14
C ILE A 389 6.71 4.63 15.19
N PHE A 390 7.95 4.68 15.67
CA PHE A 390 9.14 4.34 14.89
C PHE A 390 9.96 3.24 15.56
N SER A 391 10.37 2.23 14.79
CA SER A 391 11.23 1.14 15.26
C SER A 391 12.51 1.00 14.44
N ASP A 392 13.65 0.84 15.12
CA ASP A 392 14.91 0.47 14.47
C ASP A 392 14.98 -1.03 14.12
N GLY A 393 14.11 -1.87 14.72
CA GLY A 393 14.03 -3.31 14.47
C GLY A 393 12.65 -3.76 13.97
N PRO A 394 12.45 -5.05 13.67
CA PRO A 394 11.20 -5.53 13.08
C PRO A 394 10.06 -5.53 14.09
N LEU A 395 8.84 -5.35 13.57
CA LEU A 395 7.61 -5.23 14.34
C LEU A 395 6.61 -6.32 13.99
N VAL A 396 5.80 -6.72 14.96
CA VAL A 396 4.55 -7.44 14.72
C VAL A 396 3.42 -6.52 15.16
N ILE A 397 2.43 -6.27 14.31
CA ILE A 397 1.28 -5.41 14.61
C ILE A 397 -0.02 -6.21 14.52
N LYS A 398 -0.96 -5.93 15.44
CA LYS A 398 -2.32 -6.49 15.44
C LYS A 398 -3.29 -5.68 16.31
N GLY A 399 -4.58 -5.90 16.13
CA GLY A 399 -5.64 -5.24 16.89
C GLY A 399 -5.97 -3.84 16.38
N ASN A 400 -6.68 -3.07 17.20
CA ASN A 400 -7.34 -1.82 16.81
C ASN A 400 -6.64 -0.60 17.41
N PRO A 401 -5.89 0.19 16.62
CA PRO A 401 -5.33 1.44 17.11
C PRO A 401 -6.44 2.36 17.66
N PRO A 402 -6.26 2.98 18.83
CA PRO A 402 -7.31 3.81 19.44
C PRO A 402 -7.46 5.18 18.76
N ARG A 403 -6.54 5.55 17.87
CA ARG A 403 -6.51 6.80 17.10
C ARG A 403 -5.68 6.61 15.82
N GLU A 404 -5.62 7.65 15.01
CA GLU A 404 -4.77 7.69 13.81
C GLU A 404 -3.29 7.44 14.16
N VAL A 405 -2.63 6.60 13.36
CA VAL A 405 -1.24 6.17 13.60
C VAL A 405 -0.43 6.04 12.31
N LYS A 406 0.86 6.38 12.41
CA LYS A 406 1.91 6.01 11.44
C LYS A 406 2.88 5.08 12.12
N ILE A 407 2.93 3.82 11.71
CA ILE A 407 3.83 2.80 12.25
C ILE A 407 4.94 2.55 11.24
N VAL A 408 6.16 2.92 11.60
CA VAL A 408 7.31 2.93 10.72
C VAL A 408 8.42 2.04 11.27
N SER A 409 9.01 1.20 10.43
CA SER A 409 10.09 0.29 10.82
C SER A 409 11.25 0.34 9.82
N ARG A 410 12.49 0.33 10.34
CA ARG A 410 13.71 0.11 9.52
C ARG A 410 13.88 -1.34 9.05
N LYS A 411 12.98 -2.23 9.46
CA LYS A 411 12.96 -3.66 9.13
C LYS A 411 11.55 -4.08 8.75
N ASP A 412 11.33 -5.39 8.65
CA ASP A 412 10.01 -5.94 8.33
C ASP A 412 8.95 -5.54 9.37
N ILE A 413 7.70 -5.44 8.91
CA ILE A 413 6.51 -5.36 9.77
C ILE A 413 5.61 -6.53 9.41
N PHE A 414 5.27 -7.35 10.40
CA PHE A 414 4.32 -8.45 10.27
C PHE A 414 2.94 -8.00 10.76
N VAL A 415 1.94 -8.06 9.89
CA VAL A 415 0.53 -7.83 10.22
C VAL A 415 -0.07 -9.18 10.59
N ALA A 416 -0.18 -9.46 11.89
CA ALA A 416 -0.48 -10.79 12.41
C ALA A 416 -1.91 -10.90 12.93
N GLY A 417 -2.83 -11.17 12.01
CA GLY A 417 -4.28 -11.22 12.27
C GLY A 417 -4.99 -9.91 11.95
N ASP A 418 -6.21 -9.77 12.49
CA ASP A 418 -7.03 -8.60 12.27
C ASP A 418 -6.31 -7.32 12.72
N PHE A 419 -6.41 -6.30 11.88
CA PHE A 419 -5.80 -5.01 12.14
C PHE A 419 -6.76 -3.88 11.78
N ASN A 420 -7.01 -3.03 12.77
CA ASN A 420 -7.75 -1.78 12.65
C ASN A 420 -9.22 -1.99 12.23
N GLN A 421 -9.89 -3.00 12.75
CA GLN A 421 -11.31 -3.33 12.52
C GLN A 421 -12.06 -3.38 13.86
N ALA A 422 -12.59 -2.25 14.31
CA ALA A 422 -13.31 -2.13 15.58
C ALA A 422 -14.84 -2.17 15.41
N GLY A 423 -15.53 -2.75 16.38
CA GLY A 423 -16.97 -2.53 16.60
C GLY A 423 -17.23 -1.50 17.69
N ASP A 424 -18.43 -0.95 17.72
CA ASP A 424 -18.90 -0.01 18.75
C ASP A 424 -19.37 -0.78 19.99
N PRO A 425 -18.63 -0.74 21.12
CA PRO A 425 -19.02 -1.42 22.35
C PRO A 425 -20.29 -0.83 22.98
N ASN A 426 -20.70 0.39 22.58
CA ASN A 426 -21.91 1.05 23.07
C ASN A 426 -23.12 0.80 22.15
N ALA A 427 -22.93 0.24 20.96
CA ALA A 427 -24.00 -0.20 20.07
C ALA A 427 -24.62 -1.50 20.58
N ALA A 428 -25.33 -1.42 21.73
CA ALA A 428 -26.04 -2.54 22.31
C ALA A 428 -27.18 -3.04 21.40
N ALA A 429 -27.56 -4.31 21.58
CA ALA A 429 -28.47 -5.11 20.75
C ALA A 429 -29.94 -4.62 20.63
N GLY A 430 -30.24 -3.36 20.97
CA GLY A 430 -31.59 -2.79 20.96
C GLY A 430 -31.78 -1.55 20.08
N GLY A 431 -30.77 -1.11 19.32
CA GLY A 431 -30.79 0.17 18.59
C GLY A 431 -30.88 0.11 17.06
N GLY A 432 -30.80 -1.06 16.42
CA GLY A 432 -30.81 -1.16 14.95
C GLY A 432 -30.41 -2.55 14.42
N GLN A 433 -30.52 -2.75 13.09
CA GLN A 433 -30.36 -4.04 12.40
C GLN A 433 -28.93 -4.66 12.40
N ASN A 434 -27.96 -4.15 13.16
CA ASN A 434 -26.58 -4.68 13.19
C ASN A 434 -25.91 -4.43 14.56
N PRO A 435 -26.06 -5.30 15.58
CA PRO A 435 -25.33 -5.15 16.83
C PRO A 435 -23.83 -5.41 16.60
N GLN A 436 -22.99 -4.48 17.02
CA GLN A 436 -21.52 -4.53 16.85
C GLN A 436 -20.84 -5.16 18.07
N ARG A 437 -21.56 -6.08 18.72
CA ARG A 437 -21.28 -6.57 20.07
C ARG A 437 -19.94 -7.28 20.20
N TYR A 438 -19.55 -8.05 19.19
CA TYR A 438 -18.31 -8.84 19.20
C TYR A 438 -17.23 -8.29 18.27
N GLY A 439 -17.62 -7.50 17.27
CA GLY A 439 -16.74 -6.82 16.34
C GLY A 439 -17.54 -6.08 15.28
N PHE A 440 -16.86 -5.69 14.21
CA PHE A 440 -17.51 -5.15 13.01
C PHE A 440 -18.35 -6.25 12.33
N PRO A 441 -19.59 -5.98 11.89
CA PRO A 441 -20.44 -6.99 11.25
C PRO A 441 -19.97 -7.33 9.83
N GLN A 442 -19.70 -8.62 9.57
CA GLN A 442 -19.18 -9.13 8.28
C GLN A 442 -20.26 -9.87 7.49
N ASN A 443 -21.42 -9.23 7.32
CA ASN A 443 -22.56 -9.82 6.61
C ASN A 443 -22.41 -9.73 5.08
N TYR A 444 -22.85 -10.73 4.34
CA TYR A 444 -22.91 -10.79 2.87
C TYR A 444 -24.35 -11.02 2.36
N ASP A 445 -24.65 -10.60 1.12
CA ASP A 445 -25.98 -10.79 0.51
C ASP A 445 -26.25 -12.24 0.04
N ASP A 446 -25.20 -13.05 -0.19
CA ASP A 446 -25.26 -14.51 -0.40
C ASP A 446 -24.21 -15.15 0.52
N ASN A 447 -23.19 -15.85 -0.01
CA ASN A 447 -22.11 -16.40 0.79
C ASN A 447 -20.82 -15.61 0.54
N ALA A 448 -19.97 -15.57 1.56
CA ALA A 448 -18.72 -14.81 1.57
C ALA A 448 -17.80 -15.09 0.35
N MET A 449 -17.83 -16.32 -0.18
CA MET A 449 -16.98 -16.72 -1.31
C MET A 449 -17.46 -16.22 -2.68
N LYS A 450 -18.75 -15.88 -2.82
CA LYS A 450 -19.31 -15.33 -4.07
C LYS A 450 -19.40 -13.81 -4.06
N ASN A 451 -19.69 -13.21 -2.92
CA ASN A 451 -19.90 -11.76 -2.85
C ASN A 451 -18.61 -10.97 -3.09
N GLU A 452 -18.78 -9.79 -3.69
CA GLU A 452 -17.69 -8.82 -3.86
C GLU A 452 -17.41 -8.05 -2.57
N ASP A 453 -18.47 -7.70 -1.85
CA ASP A 453 -18.39 -6.90 -0.65
C ASP A 453 -19.48 -7.31 0.36
N TYR A 454 -19.44 -6.70 1.55
CA TYR A 454 -20.46 -6.85 2.57
C TYR A 454 -21.82 -6.30 2.12
N THR A 455 -22.88 -6.63 2.86
CA THR A 455 -24.22 -6.06 2.67
C THR A 455 -24.21 -4.52 2.74
N ALA A 456 -25.19 -3.89 2.10
CA ALA A 456 -25.32 -2.43 2.12
C ALA A 456 -25.36 -1.82 3.54
N ALA A 457 -25.97 -2.54 4.49
CA ALA A 457 -26.05 -2.11 5.88
C ALA A 457 -24.68 -2.11 6.59
N SER A 458 -23.85 -3.12 6.35
CA SER A 458 -22.50 -3.18 6.93
C SER A 458 -21.58 -2.15 6.26
N ARG A 459 -21.69 -1.96 4.95
CA ARG A 459 -20.93 -0.92 4.23
C ARG A 459 -21.29 0.50 4.69
N ALA A 460 -22.54 0.74 5.06
CA ALA A 460 -22.95 2.05 5.59
C ALA A 460 -22.19 2.42 6.87
N LEU A 461 -21.83 1.43 7.71
CA LEU A 461 -21.03 1.67 8.91
C LEU A 461 -19.60 2.13 8.57
N LEU A 462 -18.98 1.56 7.53
CA LEU A 462 -17.67 2.00 7.03
C LEU A 462 -17.75 3.42 6.49
N ASN A 463 -18.78 3.70 5.70
CA ASN A 463 -18.99 5.02 5.14
C ASN A 463 -19.18 6.08 6.23
N ASP A 464 -19.65 5.71 7.41
CA ASP A 464 -19.89 6.63 8.53
C ASP A 464 -18.62 7.02 9.30
N ASP A 465 -17.49 6.32 9.13
CA ASP A 465 -16.22 6.57 9.85
C ASP A 465 -15.67 8.00 9.62
N HIS A 466 -16.14 8.66 8.56
CA HIS A 466 -15.76 10.01 8.21
C HIS A 466 -16.42 11.10 9.07
N ASP A 467 -17.53 10.77 9.73
CA ASP A 467 -18.31 11.68 10.58
C ASP A 467 -17.76 11.62 12.02
N PRO A 468 -17.18 12.72 12.54
CA PRO A 468 -16.59 12.73 13.88
C PRO A 468 -17.62 12.56 15.01
N THR A 469 -18.93 12.65 14.70
CA THR A 469 -20.01 12.43 15.67
C THR A 469 -20.41 10.96 15.79
N LYS A 470 -19.96 10.10 14.87
CA LYS A 470 -20.25 8.67 14.85
C LYS A 470 -19.06 7.85 15.37
N PHE A 471 -19.34 6.60 15.74
CA PHE A 471 -18.28 5.66 16.07
C PHE A 471 -17.44 5.36 14.83
N GLN A 472 -16.11 5.39 14.98
CA GLN A 472 -15.18 5.07 13.92
C GLN A 472 -14.69 3.63 14.07
N HIS A 473 -15.12 2.77 13.16
CA HIS A 473 -14.75 1.36 13.09
C HIS A 473 -13.29 1.19 12.66
N HIS A 474 -12.80 2.13 11.85
CA HIS A 474 -11.41 2.16 11.38
C HIS A 474 -10.79 3.52 11.71
N LYS A 475 -9.52 3.51 12.08
CA LYS A 475 -8.70 4.73 12.22
C LYS A 475 -7.77 4.85 11.02
N SER A 476 -7.36 6.06 10.68
CA SER A 476 -6.31 6.19 9.67
C SER A 476 -5.02 5.54 10.16
N ALA A 477 -4.58 4.49 9.46
CA ALA A 477 -3.36 3.77 9.76
C ALA A 477 -2.43 3.76 8.54
N THR A 478 -1.21 4.27 8.69
CA THR A 478 -0.15 4.17 7.68
C THR A 478 0.97 3.30 8.20
N ILE A 479 1.24 2.19 7.55
CA ILE A 479 2.25 1.20 7.95
C ILE A 479 3.38 1.24 6.93
N VAL A 480 4.60 1.55 7.37
CA VAL A 480 5.75 1.74 6.50
C VAL A 480 6.91 0.86 6.94
N ALA A 481 7.30 -0.11 6.12
CA ALA A 481 8.48 -0.91 6.31
C ALA A 481 9.56 -0.55 5.28
N HIS A 482 10.78 -0.33 5.76
CA HIS A 482 11.95 -0.24 4.88
C HIS A 482 12.16 -1.55 4.12
N ASP A 483 11.94 -2.68 4.78
CA ASP A 483 12.04 -4.00 4.16
C ASP A 483 10.63 -4.42 3.69
N ARG A 484 9.98 -5.40 4.34
CA ARG A 484 8.69 -5.95 3.90
C ARG A 484 7.52 -5.58 4.81
N ILE A 485 6.34 -5.48 4.23
CA ILE A 485 5.08 -5.69 4.97
C ILE A 485 4.67 -7.13 4.75
N VAL A 486 4.46 -7.88 5.84
CA VAL A 486 4.20 -9.32 5.80
C VAL A 486 2.85 -9.63 6.40
N PHE A 487 1.92 -10.20 5.64
CA PHE A 487 0.65 -10.67 6.23
C PHE A 487 0.86 -12.06 6.84
N ASP A 488 0.58 -12.20 8.14
CA ASP A 488 0.72 -13.45 8.89
C ASP A 488 -0.64 -14.05 9.20
N TYR A 489 -0.91 -15.19 8.56
CA TYR A 489 -2.16 -15.93 8.66
C TYR A 489 -2.10 -17.11 9.62
N ARG A 490 -1.00 -17.35 10.35
CA ARG A 490 -0.76 -18.60 11.09
C ARG A 490 -1.61 -18.75 12.35
N SER A 491 -2.23 -17.66 12.80
CA SER A 491 -2.89 -17.55 14.10
C SER A 491 -4.39 -17.41 13.94
N PRO A 492 -5.18 -18.51 14.12
CA PRO A 492 -6.63 -18.39 14.05
C PRO A 492 -7.20 -17.53 15.19
N VAL A 493 -6.55 -17.46 16.36
CA VAL A 493 -7.00 -16.58 17.46
C VAL A 493 -6.82 -15.10 17.14
N ASP A 494 -5.85 -14.74 16.30
CA ASP A 494 -5.63 -13.36 15.90
C ASP A 494 -6.34 -13.00 14.59
N CYS A 495 -6.48 -13.97 13.67
CA CYS A 495 -7.11 -13.76 12.36
C CYS A 495 -8.64 -13.81 12.39
N PHE A 496 -9.25 -14.52 13.35
CA PHE A 496 -10.68 -14.82 13.34
C PHE A 496 -11.33 -14.57 14.72
N GLU A 497 -10.85 -13.54 15.43
CA GLU A 497 -11.30 -13.27 16.79
C GLU A 497 -12.80 -12.91 16.82
N ASN A 498 -13.26 -12.15 15.82
CA ASN A 498 -14.65 -11.70 15.68
C ASN A 498 -15.62 -12.86 15.40
N GLU A 499 -15.15 -13.94 14.78
CA GLU A 499 -15.96 -15.09 14.37
C GLU A 499 -15.88 -16.24 15.37
N LEU A 500 -14.70 -16.48 15.95
CA LEU A 500 -14.49 -17.58 16.89
C LEU A 500 -15.04 -17.27 18.28
N TYR A 501 -14.97 -16.03 18.75
CA TYR A 501 -15.49 -15.66 20.06
C TYR A 501 -17.01 -15.90 20.21
N PRO A 502 -17.90 -15.38 19.33
CA PRO A 502 -19.34 -15.66 19.45
C PRO A 502 -19.66 -17.14 19.34
N TYR A 503 -18.97 -17.87 18.47
CA TYR A 503 -19.16 -19.31 18.33
C TYR A 503 -18.71 -20.08 19.58
N MET A 504 -17.57 -19.72 20.17
CA MET A 504 -17.10 -20.28 21.44
C MET A 504 -18.12 -20.03 22.56
N LYS A 505 -18.61 -18.79 22.69
CA LYS A 505 -19.62 -18.41 23.69
C LYS A 505 -20.90 -19.24 23.53
N TYR A 506 -21.32 -19.50 22.30
CA TYR A 506 -22.45 -20.38 22.00
C TYR A 506 -22.19 -21.83 22.43
N LYS A 507 -21.02 -22.39 22.10
CA LYS A 507 -20.66 -23.77 22.49
C LYS A 507 -20.56 -23.94 24.01
N ILE A 508 -20.15 -22.91 24.74
CA ILE A 508 -20.22 -22.89 26.21
C ILE A 508 -21.68 -22.88 26.69
N ALA A 509 -22.53 -22.02 26.11
CA ALA A 509 -23.94 -21.94 26.46
C ALA A 509 -24.70 -23.26 26.19
N GLU A 510 -24.35 -23.98 25.13
CA GLU A 510 -24.89 -25.31 24.79
C GLU A 510 -24.54 -26.38 25.85
N LYS A 511 -23.45 -26.21 26.62
CA LYS A 511 -23.20 -27.10 27.78
C LYS A 511 -24.10 -26.76 28.96
N LEU A 512 -24.58 -25.53 29.04
CA LEU A 512 -25.38 -25.03 30.16
C LEU A 512 -26.89 -25.17 29.93
N LYS A 513 -27.34 -25.27 28.67
CA LYS A 513 -28.75 -25.43 28.27
C LYS A 513 -28.89 -26.14 26.92
N ASP A 514 -30.11 -26.50 26.53
CA ASP A 514 -30.40 -27.05 25.20
C ASP A 514 -29.93 -26.14 24.05
N GLU A 515 -29.57 -26.77 22.94
CA GLU A 515 -28.97 -26.12 21.78
C GLU A 515 -29.84 -24.99 21.21
N ALA A 516 -31.15 -25.20 21.13
CA ALA A 516 -32.08 -24.21 20.57
C ALA A 516 -32.12 -22.93 21.41
N SER A 517 -32.18 -23.06 22.74
CA SER A 517 -32.11 -21.93 23.67
C SER A 517 -30.76 -21.23 23.64
N ALA A 518 -29.66 -21.99 23.60
CA ALA A 518 -28.31 -21.44 23.50
C ALA A 518 -28.12 -20.63 22.21
N ARG A 519 -28.56 -21.18 21.07
CA ARG A 519 -28.50 -20.50 19.77
C ARG A 519 -29.32 -19.21 19.76
N ASN A 520 -30.57 -19.28 20.21
CA ASN A 520 -31.46 -18.10 20.23
C ASN A 520 -30.95 -17.01 21.18
N SER A 521 -30.29 -17.36 22.28
CA SER A 521 -29.83 -16.38 23.27
C SER A 521 -28.48 -15.76 22.88
N ILE A 522 -27.58 -16.54 22.28
CA ILE A 522 -26.17 -16.14 22.06
C ILE A 522 -25.87 -15.78 20.61
N LEU A 523 -26.33 -16.58 19.65
CA LEU A 523 -25.97 -16.40 18.23
C LEU A 523 -26.92 -15.46 17.50
N LYS A 524 -28.20 -15.38 17.89
CA LYS A 524 -29.10 -14.41 17.26
C LYS A 524 -28.80 -12.98 17.71
N ILE A 525 -28.88 -12.06 16.78
CA ILE A 525 -28.75 -10.62 17.01
C ILE A 525 -29.80 -10.11 17.99
N SER A 526 -31.03 -10.64 17.91
CA SER A 526 -32.13 -10.34 18.83
C SER A 526 -32.07 -11.09 20.17
N GLY A 527 -31.03 -11.90 20.38
CA GLY A 527 -30.83 -12.69 21.58
C GLY A 527 -30.50 -11.84 22.82
N THR A 528 -30.79 -12.38 24.00
CA THR A 528 -30.56 -11.71 25.29
C THR A 528 -29.10 -11.65 25.69
N GLY A 529 -28.22 -12.43 25.07
CA GLY A 529 -26.79 -12.47 25.37
C GLY A 529 -26.38 -13.23 26.62
N GLY A 530 -27.32 -13.46 27.54
CA GLY A 530 -27.16 -14.30 28.73
C GLY A 530 -27.72 -15.70 28.52
N ILE A 531 -27.62 -16.55 29.54
CA ILE A 531 -28.18 -17.90 29.51
C ILE A 531 -28.74 -18.30 30.87
N GLN A 532 -29.96 -18.84 30.88
CA GLN A 532 -30.56 -19.43 32.07
C GLN A 532 -30.25 -20.93 32.09
N THR A 533 -29.26 -21.36 32.87
CA THR A 533 -28.92 -22.79 32.96
C THR A 533 -30.03 -23.61 33.63
N ASN A 534 -30.15 -24.89 33.26
CA ASN A 534 -30.97 -25.86 33.99
C ASN A 534 -30.19 -26.59 35.10
N ALA A 535 -28.93 -26.22 35.37
CA ALA A 535 -28.11 -26.79 36.43
C ALA A 535 -28.24 -25.97 37.72
N SER A 536 -28.97 -26.52 38.70
CA SER A 536 -29.17 -25.89 40.02
C SER A 536 -27.93 -25.96 40.93
N GLU A 537 -26.98 -26.85 40.67
CA GLU A 537 -25.85 -27.12 41.57
C GLU A 537 -24.48 -26.68 41.05
N GLY A 538 -23.64 -26.21 41.98
CA GLY A 538 -22.19 -25.97 41.87
C GLY A 538 -21.49 -26.92 40.90
N ALA A 539 -21.44 -28.17 41.33
CA ALA A 539 -20.70 -29.24 40.70
C ALA A 539 -21.19 -29.59 39.28
N VAL A 540 -22.50 -29.49 39.02
CA VAL A 540 -23.06 -29.83 37.70
C VAL A 540 -22.59 -28.85 36.63
N VAL A 541 -22.58 -27.54 36.94
CA VAL A 541 -22.01 -26.54 36.03
C VAL A 541 -20.52 -26.77 35.81
N LYS A 542 -19.77 -27.02 36.89
CA LYS A 542 -18.33 -27.30 36.78
C LYS A 542 -18.06 -28.45 35.80
N ASN A 543 -18.78 -29.55 35.94
CA ASN A 543 -18.63 -30.72 35.05
C ASN A 543 -19.03 -30.42 33.60
N ARG A 544 -20.07 -29.61 33.38
CA ARG A 544 -20.50 -29.19 32.04
C ARG A 544 -19.49 -28.27 31.36
N ILE A 545 -18.87 -27.37 32.11
CA ILE A 545 -17.79 -26.54 31.59
C ILE A 545 -16.52 -27.36 31.37
N ALA A 546 -16.24 -28.34 32.23
CA ALA A 546 -15.15 -29.29 31.98
C ALA A 546 -15.34 -30.07 30.68
N SER A 547 -16.57 -30.51 30.35
CA SER A 547 -16.85 -31.19 29.07
C SER A 547 -16.75 -30.27 27.84
N PHE A 548 -16.90 -28.95 28.00
CA PHE A 548 -16.49 -28.00 26.95
C PHE A 548 -14.99 -28.08 26.69
N PHE A 549 -14.16 -28.14 27.73
CA PHE A 549 -12.70 -28.23 27.59
C PHE A 549 -12.22 -29.61 27.09
N GLU A 550 -13.00 -30.68 27.30
CA GLU A 550 -12.73 -31.96 26.64
C GLU A 550 -12.89 -31.87 25.11
N GLU A 551 -13.90 -31.13 24.65
CA GLU A 551 -14.16 -30.90 23.22
C GLU A 551 -13.17 -29.87 22.63
N PHE A 552 -12.98 -28.76 23.33
CA PHE A 552 -12.16 -27.60 22.95
C PHE A 552 -11.15 -27.29 24.08
N PRO A 553 -10.01 -28.00 24.13
CA PRO A 553 -9.03 -27.86 25.22
C PRO A 553 -8.17 -26.59 25.11
N LEU A 554 -7.76 -26.07 26.27
CA LEU A 554 -6.77 -24.99 26.39
C LEU A 554 -5.32 -25.50 26.41
N LEU A 555 -5.11 -26.81 26.59
CA LEU A 555 -3.77 -27.40 26.84
C LEU A 555 -3.14 -26.89 28.16
N ASP A 556 -3.98 -26.51 29.11
CA ASP A 556 -3.62 -26.19 30.49
C ASP A 556 -4.76 -26.63 31.42
N SER A 557 -4.65 -27.86 31.94
CA SER A 557 -5.66 -28.48 32.79
C SER A 557 -5.94 -27.69 34.07
N SER A 558 -4.94 -26.94 34.57
CA SER A 558 -5.10 -26.10 35.76
C SER A 558 -5.94 -24.87 35.44
N ALA A 559 -5.68 -24.23 34.30
CA ALA A 559 -6.50 -23.12 33.82
C ALA A 559 -7.94 -23.57 33.51
N GLU A 560 -8.12 -24.72 32.85
CA GLU A 560 -9.44 -25.31 32.56
C GLU A 560 -10.25 -25.53 33.84
N THR A 561 -9.63 -26.14 34.86
CA THR A 561 -10.27 -26.37 36.16
C THR A 561 -10.65 -25.07 36.84
N ALA A 562 -9.74 -24.09 36.88
CA ALA A 562 -9.97 -22.79 37.50
C ALA A 562 -11.09 -22.00 36.80
N LEU A 563 -11.17 -22.08 35.46
CA LEU A 563 -12.26 -21.47 34.69
C LEU A 563 -13.59 -22.17 34.99
N ALA A 564 -13.62 -23.51 34.99
CA ALA A 564 -14.83 -24.27 35.35
C ALA A 564 -15.33 -23.93 36.77
N ASP A 565 -14.42 -23.74 37.72
CA ASP A 565 -14.75 -23.28 39.08
C ASP A 565 -15.33 -21.86 39.10
N LYS A 566 -14.78 -20.93 38.31
CA LYS A 566 -15.32 -19.56 38.19
C LYS A 566 -16.77 -19.56 37.68
N PHE A 567 -17.06 -20.36 36.65
CA PHE A 567 -18.44 -20.51 36.16
C PHE A 567 -19.35 -21.11 37.24
N ALA A 568 -18.86 -22.10 37.99
CA ALA A 568 -19.65 -22.72 39.05
C ALA A 568 -19.99 -21.75 40.18
N GLN A 569 -19.11 -20.79 40.49
CA GLN A 569 -19.24 -19.79 41.56
C GLN A 569 -20.09 -18.57 41.18
N HIS A 570 -20.04 -18.13 39.92
CA HIS A 570 -20.77 -16.94 39.45
C HIS A 570 -22.16 -17.33 38.94
N ARG A 571 -23.13 -17.38 39.86
CA ARG A 571 -24.56 -17.50 39.56
C ARG A 571 -25.33 -16.48 40.39
N ASP A 572 -26.50 -16.08 39.91
CA ASP A 572 -27.41 -15.23 40.67
C ASP A 572 -27.86 -15.89 41.99
N ASN A 573 -28.55 -15.15 42.86
CA ASN A 573 -29.05 -15.68 44.14
C ASN A 573 -30.02 -16.86 44.00
N SER A 574 -30.57 -17.10 42.79
CA SER A 574 -31.37 -18.29 42.46
C SER A 574 -30.54 -19.49 41.97
N GLY A 575 -29.25 -19.29 41.67
CA GLY A 575 -28.30 -20.32 41.27
C GLY A 575 -28.43 -20.79 39.81
N THR A 576 -29.17 -20.09 38.95
CA THR A 576 -29.55 -20.60 37.61
C THR A 576 -29.45 -19.61 36.45
N ILE A 577 -29.19 -18.32 36.70
CA ILE A 577 -29.15 -17.32 35.64
C ILE A 577 -27.75 -16.71 35.52
N TYR A 578 -27.21 -16.73 34.30
CA TYR A 578 -26.12 -15.85 33.88
C TYR A 578 -26.74 -14.72 33.06
N ASN A 579 -26.72 -13.50 33.60
CA ASN A 579 -27.05 -12.33 32.80
C ASN A 579 -25.97 -12.13 31.70
N ASP A 580 -26.26 -11.28 30.72
CA ASP A 580 -25.35 -10.99 29.61
C ASP A 580 -23.94 -10.62 30.09
N ALA A 581 -23.83 -9.61 30.95
CA ALA A 581 -22.55 -9.06 31.37
C ALA A 581 -21.68 -10.09 32.10
N ASP A 582 -22.27 -10.88 33.01
CA ASP A 582 -21.56 -11.92 33.75
C ASP A 582 -21.13 -13.07 32.84
N PHE A 583 -22.03 -13.52 31.95
CA PHE A 583 -21.70 -14.59 31.01
C PHE A 583 -20.60 -14.16 30.03
N ASP A 584 -20.70 -12.95 29.50
CA ASP A 584 -19.70 -12.37 28.59
C ASP A 584 -18.34 -12.21 29.28
N ARG A 585 -18.33 -11.72 30.53
CA ARG A 585 -17.09 -11.61 31.33
C ARG A 585 -16.43 -12.98 31.53
N LEU A 586 -17.19 -14.01 31.88
CA LEU A 586 -16.66 -15.37 32.05
C LEU A 586 -16.14 -15.95 30.73
N CYS A 587 -16.83 -15.69 29.61
CA CYS A 587 -16.38 -16.14 28.29
C CYS A 587 -15.12 -15.39 27.83
N LYS A 588 -15.00 -14.09 28.13
CA LYS A 588 -13.76 -13.31 27.91
C LYS A 588 -12.58 -13.86 28.69
N ASP A 589 -12.79 -14.35 29.92
CA ASP A 589 -11.74 -15.02 30.69
C ASP A 589 -11.25 -16.30 29.97
N VAL A 590 -12.16 -17.09 29.38
CA VAL A 590 -11.81 -18.26 28.57
C VAL A 590 -11.03 -17.85 27.31
N TRP A 591 -11.54 -16.86 26.57
CA TRP A 591 -10.91 -16.38 25.33
C TRP A 591 -9.53 -15.79 25.57
N LYS A 592 -9.37 -14.98 26.61
CA LYS A 592 -8.07 -14.44 27.03
C LYS A 592 -7.05 -15.56 27.28
N LYS A 593 -7.49 -16.68 27.88
CA LYS A 593 -6.61 -17.84 28.08
C LYS A 593 -6.25 -18.54 26.78
N TYR A 594 -7.16 -18.66 25.81
CA TYR A 594 -6.81 -19.14 24.47
C TYR A 594 -5.71 -18.26 23.82
N VAL A 595 -5.83 -16.94 23.89
CA VAL A 595 -4.83 -16.02 23.30
C VAL A 595 -3.47 -16.13 24.02
N GLU A 596 -3.45 -16.10 25.35
CA GLU A 596 -2.23 -16.24 26.16
C GLU A 596 -1.51 -17.57 25.90
N LEU A 597 -2.27 -18.68 25.84
CA LEU A 597 -1.72 -20.01 25.64
C LEU A 597 -1.31 -20.24 24.19
N TYR A 598 -2.00 -19.65 23.22
CA TYR A 598 -1.55 -19.68 21.83
C TYR A 598 -0.13 -19.14 21.76
N GLU A 599 0.13 -17.91 22.25
CA GLU A 599 1.46 -17.30 22.17
C GLU A 599 2.54 -18.06 22.93
N SER A 600 2.22 -18.71 24.04
CA SER A 600 3.21 -19.40 24.89
C SER A 600 3.46 -20.87 24.51
N LYS A 601 2.48 -21.58 23.93
CA LYS A 601 2.52 -23.04 23.67
C LYS A 601 2.84 -23.41 22.22
N LYS A 602 3.74 -22.66 21.56
CA LYS A 602 4.05 -22.76 20.12
C LYS A 602 4.42 -24.18 19.63
N MET A 603 5.10 -24.98 20.45
CA MET A 603 5.59 -26.33 20.10
C MET A 603 4.63 -27.47 20.41
N GLU A 604 3.62 -27.26 21.26
CA GLU A 604 2.63 -28.29 21.65
C GLU A 604 1.46 -28.37 20.65
N ARG A 605 1.48 -27.51 19.64
CA ARG A 605 0.53 -27.44 18.52
C ARG A 605 0.63 -28.63 17.57
N THR A 606 1.71 -29.41 17.62
CA THR A 606 2.05 -30.44 16.62
C THR A 606 1.25 -31.75 16.78
N SER A 607 0.15 -31.89 16.02
CA SER A 607 -0.20 -33.17 15.39
C SER A 607 -1.01 -32.91 14.11
N PRO A 608 -0.60 -33.44 12.94
CA PRO A 608 -1.23 -33.19 11.64
C PRO A 608 -2.70 -33.60 11.50
N SER A 609 -3.24 -34.44 12.40
CA SER A 609 -4.57 -35.02 12.20
C SER A 609 -5.72 -34.26 12.89
N GLU A 610 -5.52 -33.56 14.01
CA GLU A 610 -6.66 -33.07 14.81
C GLU A 610 -6.47 -31.76 15.61
N GLY A 611 -5.34 -31.05 15.47
CA GLY A 611 -5.11 -29.77 16.18
C GLY A 611 -5.44 -29.86 17.67
N LYS A 612 -4.52 -30.39 18.48
CA LYS A 612 -4.78 -30.62 19.92
C LYS A 612 -5.23 -29.38 20.68
N PHE A 613 -4.93 -28.18 20.18
CA PHE A 613 -5.37 -26.92 20.77
C PHE A 613 -6.78 -26.55 20.31
N GLY A 614 -7.68 -26.28 21.25
CA GLY A 614 -9.12 -26.15 21.05
C GLY A 614 -9.55 -25.11 20.03
N VAL A 615 -8.76 -24.05 19.80
CA VAL A 615 -9.06 -23.04 18.77
C VAL A 615 -9.17 -23.64 17.36
N TYR A 616 -8.32 -24.62 17.02
CA TYR A 616 -8.37 -25.25 15.69
C TYR A 616 -9.62 -26.10 15.53
N LYS A 617 -10.06 -26.74 16.62
CA LYS A 617 -11.32 -27.49 16.67
C LYS A 617 -12.53 -26.55 16.59
N LEU A 618 -12.49 -25.40 17.28
CA LEU A 618 -13.52 -24.36 17.20
C LEU A 618 -13.66 -23.84 15.76
N LEU A 619 -12.55 -23.52 15.09
CA LEU A 619 -12.55 -23.08 13.69
C LEU A 619 -13.16 -24.13 12.76
N LYS A 620 -12.77 -25.40 12.92
CA LYS A 620 -13.32 -26.51 12.13
C LYS A 620 -14.83 -26.66 12.36
N ALA A 621 -15.27 -26.56 13.60
CA ALA A 621 -16.69 -26.66 13.98
C ALA A 621 -17.51 -25.48 13.41
N LEU A 622 -17.02 -24.25 13.52
CA LEU A 622 -17.63 -23.07 12.89
C LEU A 622 -17.79 -23.25 11.38
N ARG A 623 -16.75 -23.73 10.69
CA ARG A 623 -16.81 -23.95 9.23
C ARG A 623 -17.84 -24.99 8.82
N ASN A 624 -17.99 -26.06 9.60
CA ASN A 624 -19.04 -27.06 9.35
C ASN A 624 -20.43 -26.43 9.56
N GLU A 625 -20.59 -25.56 10.56
CA GLU A 625 -21.83 -24.83 10.79
C GLU A 625 -22.23 -23.95 9.60
N LEU A 626 -21.24 -23.36 8.92
CA LEU A 626 -21.45 -22.49 7.75
C LEU A 626 -21.65 -23.25 6.43
N ARG A 627 -21.64 -24.59 6.42
CA ARG A 627 -21.70 -25.41 5.20
C ARG A 627 -22.86 -26.40 5.19
N ASN A 628 -23.32 -26.75 4.00
CA ASN A 628 -24.28 -27.83 3.75
C ASN A 628 -23.56 -29.18 3.63
N GLY A 629 -22.99 -29.66 4.74
CA GLY A 629 -22.22 -30.90 4.81
C GLY A 629 -20.94 -30.74 5.63
N THR A 630 -20.09 -31.77 5.64
CA THR A 630 -18.81 -31.75 6.35
C THR A 630 -17.64 -31.62 5.37
N GLY A 631 -16.63 -30.85 5.76
CA GLY A 631 -15.36 -30.73 5.04
C GLY A 631 -15.23 -29.51 4.11
N PRO A 632 -14.00 -29.26 3.61
CA PRO A 632 -13.61 -28.02 2.91
C PRO A 632 -14.35 -27.81 1.58
N ASN A 633 -14.79 -28.89 0.94
CA ASN A 633 -15.45 -28.86 -0.37
C ASN A 633 -16.97 -28.75 -0.29
N ALA A 634 -17.57 -28.83 0.90
CA ALA A 634 -19.02 -28.73 1.06
C ALA A 634 -19.51 -27.31 0.70
N PRO A 635 -20.64 -27.14 -0.02
CA PRO A 635 -21.13 -25.82 -0.39
C PRO A 635 -21.41 -24.94 0.83
N LEU A 636 -21.05 -23.66 0.74
CA LEU A 636 -21.39 -22.67 1.77
C LEU A 636 -22.89 -22.39 1.78
N LYS A 637 -23.42 -22.21 2.99
CA LYS A 637 -24.78 -21.71 3.19
C LYS A 637 -24.84 -20.22 2.80
N PRO A 638 -26.00 -19.72 2.33
CA PRO A 638 -26.25 -18.29 2.29
C PRO A 638 -26.09 -17.70 3.70
N ASP A 639 -25.50 -16.52 3.75
CA ASP A 639 -25.28 -15.79 4.99
C ASP A 639 -26.59 -15.26 5.57
N LYS A 640 -26.61 -15.06 6.89
CA LYS A 640 -27.79 -14.61 7.64
C LYS A 640 -27.48 -13.34 8.39
N SER A 641 -28.15 -12.26 8.02
CA SER A 641 -27.97 -10.96 8.66
C SER A 641 -28.59 -10.85 10.07
N ASP A 642 -29.22 -11.91 10.59
CA ASP A 642 -29.86 -11.93 11.91
C ASP A 642 -29.08 -12.74 12.98
N ASP A 643 -27.86 -13.18 12.67
CA ASP A 643 -26.99 -13.88 13.60
C ASP A 643 -25.54 -13.36 13.62
N PHE A 644 -24.74 -13.90 14.55
CA PHE A 644 -23.32 -13.60 14.74
C PHE A 644 -22.41 -14.70 14.14
N LEU A 645 -22.88 -15.45 13.13
CA LEU A 645 -22.09 -16.50 12.48
C LEU A 645 -21.43 -15.96 11.21
N PHE A 646 -20.26 -15.35 11.38
CA PHE A 646 -19.50 -14.84 10.25
C PHE A 646 -18.54 -15.89 9.68
N TYR A 647 -18.27 -15.76 8.39
CA TYR A 647 -17.29 -16.59 7.69
C TYR A 647 -15.87 -16.17 8.08
N PRO A 648 -14.92 -17.12 8.32
CA PRO A 648 -13.56 -16.77 8.73
C PRO A 648 -12.88 -15.78 7.77
N GLU A 649 -12.64 -14.56 8.23
CA GLU A 649 -12.07 -13.48 7.43
C GLU A 649 -11.06 -12.67 8.24
N MET A 650 -9.80 -12.71 7.81
CA MET A 650 -8.81 -11.75 8.31
C MET A 650 -9.03 -10.41 7.61
N THR A 651 -9.23 -9.35 8.36
CA THR A 651 -9.42 -7.99 7.86
C THR A 651 -8.25 -7.11 8.27
N THR A 652 -7.63 -6.48 7.27
CA THR A 652 -6.55 -5.51 7.50
C THR A 652 -6.94 -4.19 6.88
N ASN A 653 -7.06 -3.15 7.70
CA ASN A 653 -7.37 -1.80 7.24
C ASN A 653 -6.16 -0.86 7.42
N GLY A 654 -5.65 -0.30 6.32
CA GLY A 654 -4.60 0.71 6.35
C GLY A 654 -3.93 0.95 4.99
N MET A 655 -3.02 1.91 4.96
CA MET A 655 -2.08 2.10 3.87
C MET A 655 -0.77 1.37 4.20
N PHE A 656 -0.46 0.30 3.47
CA PHE A 656 0.68 -0.56 3.70
C PHE A 656 1.76 -0.28 2.67
N ILE A 657 2.89 0.26 3.10
CA ILE A 657 4.00 0.68 2.25
C ILE A 657 5.23 -0.16 2.58
N SER A 658 5.68 -0.95 1.62
CA SER A 658 6.93 -1.71 1.67
C SER A 658 7.95 -1.10 0.71
N CYS A 659 9.21 -1.05 1.12
CA CYS A 659 10.29 -0.52 0.28
C CYS A 659 11.28 -1.58 -0.20
N GLY A 660 11.23 -2.79 0.36
CA GLY A 660 12.05 -3.92 -0.05
C GLY A 660 11.63 -4.47 -1.42
N LYS A 661 12.61 -5.00 -2.15
CA LYS A 661 12.37 -5.71 -3.41
C LYS A 661 11.78 -7.09 -3.17
N ARG A 662 10.89 -7.57 -4.05
CA ARG A 662 10.40 -8.96 -3.97
C ARG A 662 11.56 -9.93 -3.93
N ASN A 663 11.67 -10.68 -2.84
CA ASN A 663 12.75 -11.65 -2.67
C ASN A 663 12.30 -12.95 -1.98
N ARG A 664 11.05 -13.33 -2.19
CA ARG A 664 10.63 -14.74 -2.06
C ARG A 664 10.73 -15.41 -3.42
N GLU A 665 10.31 -16.67 -3.59
CA GLU A 665 9.97 -17.18 -4.92
C GLU A 665 8.73 -16.41 -5.43
N PHE A 666 8.95 -15.14 -5.79
CA PHE A 666 8.15 -14.49 -6.79
C PHE A 666 8.48 -15.21 -8.09
N TYR A 667 7.46 -15.62 -8.86
CA TYR A 667 7.64 -16.26 -10.15
C TYR A 667 6.89 -15.42 -11.17
N ALA A 668 7.61 -14.61 -11.95
CA ALA A 668 7.06 -14.00 -13.15
C ALA A 668 6.78 -15.14 -14.14
N GLY A 669 5.54 -15.61 -14.20
CA GLY A 669 5.22 -16.74 -15.04
C GLY A 669 3.99 -17.54 -14.63
N PRO A 670 3.86 -18.73 -15.26
CA PRO A 670 2.69 -19.58 -15.14
C PRO A 670 2.23 -19.91 -13.73
N ASP A 671 0.90 -20.12 -13.56
CA ASP A 671 0.21 -20.35 -12.29
C ASP A 671 1.02 -21.29 -11.37
N TYR A 672 1.79 -20.71 -10.46
CA TYR A 672 2.35 -21.33 -9.26
C TYR A 672 2.57 -20.20 -8.28
N ILE A 673 2.54 -20.51 -6.99
CA ILE A 673 2.38 -19.56 -5.89
C ILE A 673 3.26 -18.32 -6.12
N LYS A 674 2.65 -17.20 -6.54
CA LYS A 674 3.31 -15.90 -6.50
C LYS A 674 3.33 -15.53 -5.03
N LEU A 675 4.43 -15.90 -4.38
CA LEU A 675 4.57 -15.73 -2.96
C LEU A 675 4.81 -14.24 -2.70
N TYR A 676 3.78 -13.57 -2.22
CA TYR A 676 3.95 -12.26 -1.62
C TYR A 676 4.65 -12.37 -0.28
N ASP A 677 5.00 -11.21 0.28
CA ASP A 677 5.49 -11.09 1.65
C ASP A 677 4.36 -11.50 2.59
N GLU A 678 4.23 -12.80 2.80
CA GLU A 678 3.15 -13.43 3.56
C GLU A 678 3.67 -14.67 4.26
N ILE A 679 3.10 -15.03 5.39
CA ILE A 679 3.41 -16.28 6.08
C ILE A 679 2.10 -16.92 6.50
N GLY A 680 1.98 -18.22 6.29
CA GLY A 680 0.68 -18.86 6.36
C GLY A 680 0.75 -20.30 6.82
N SER A 681 -0.41 -20.92 6.74
CA SER A 681 -0.73 -22.21 7.34
C SER A 681 -0.52 -23.35 6.33
N ASP A 682 0.70 -23.55 5.83
CA ASP A 682 1.02 -24.64 4.89
C ASP A 682 1.73 -25.81 5.57
N GLU A 683 1.67 -27.00 4.98
CA GLU A 683 2.35 -28.20 5.51
C GLU A 683 3.88 -28.04 5.58
N THR A 684 4.47 -27.27 4.66
CA THR A 684 5.90 -26.93 4.73
C THR A 684 6.21 -25.95 5.87
N CYS A 685 5.26 -25.08 6.24
CA CYS A 685 5.37 -24.22 7.43
C CYS A 685 5.21 -25.03 8.73
N VAL A 686 4.46 -26.14 8.70
CA VAL A 686 4.33 -27.10 9.81
C VAL A 686 5.66 -27.80 10.06
N THR A 687 6.24 -28.41 9.02
CA THR A 687 7.50 -29.16 9.14
C THR A 687 8.68 -28.30 9.58
N THR A 688 8.65 -27.00 9.28
CA THR A 688 9.69 -26.03 9.68
C THR A 688 9.43 -25.36 11.04
N GLY A 689 8.34 -25.70 11.72
CA GLY A 689 7.99 -25.16 13.04
C GLY A 689 7.57 -23.68 13.01
N VAL A 690 7.12 -23.18 11.85
CA VAL A 690 6.75 -21.78 11.66
C VAL A 690 5.28 -21.54 12.00
N GLY A 691 4.38 -22.49 11.71
CA GLY A 691 2.94 -22.41 11.99
C GLY A 691 2.23 -23.74 11.71
N LEU A 692 0.92 -23.85 12.00
CA LEU A 692 0.13 -25.03 11.63
C LEU A 692 -0.72 -24.75 10.40
N LYS A 693 -0.99 -25.79 9.58
CA LYS A 693 -2.04 -25.77 8.57
C LYS A 693 -3.41 -25.80 9.22
N HIS A 694 -4.19 -24.73 9.05
CA HIS A 694 -5.55 -24.61 9.60
C HIS A 694 -6.56 -24.08 8.60
N SER A 695 -6.12 -23.56 7.45
CA SER A 695 -6.99 -23.10 6.39
C SER A 695 -6.41 -23.53 5.05
N ASP A 696 -7.27 -24.05 4.19
CA ASP A 696 -7.06 -24.10 2.75
C ASP A 696 -7.64 -22.86 2.06
N ARG A 697 -7.35 -22.74 0.77
CA ARG A 697 -7.86 -21.65 -0.06
C ARG A 697 -9.38 -21.78 -0.28
N GLY A 698 -10.13 -20.76 0.10
CA GLY A 698 -11.60 -20.80 0.12
C GLY A 698 -12.18 -21.42 1.39
N GLU A 699 -11.36 -21.51 2.44
CA GLU A 699 -11.81 -21.68 3.83
C GLU A 699 -11.62 -20.42 4.69
N MET A 700 -10.99 -19.40 4.12
CA MET A 700 -10.85 -18.07 4.70
C MET A 700 -10.73 -17.01 3.61
N ILE A 701 -11.12 -15.80 3.97
CA ILE A 701 -10.91 -14.59 3.16
C ILE A 701 -9.82 -13.75 3.83
N HIS A 702 -8.95 -13.13 3.02
CA HIS A 702 -8.20 -11.96 3.45
C HIS A 702 -8.83 -10.74 2.79
N ARG A 703 -9.43 -9.91 3.63
CA ARG A 703 -9.98 -8.63 3.24
C ARG A 703 -8.98 -7.53 3.57
N MET A 704 -8.65 -6.74 2.56
CA MET A 704 -7.73 -5.63 2.70
C MET A 704 -8.45 -4.34 2.33
N PHE A 705 -8.64 -3.49 3.32
CA PHE A 705 -9.12 -2.12 3.15
C PHE A 705 -7.93 -1.17 3.06
N GLY A 706 -7.96 -0.31 2.04
CA GLY A 706 -6.92 0.69 1.81
C GLY A 706 -5.94 0.28 0.71
N SER A 707 -4.67 0.65 0.88
CA SER A 707 -3.69 0.63 -0.20
C SER A 707 -2.52 -0.29 0.09
N GLU A 708 -2.08 -1.03 -0.91
CA GLU A 708 -0.84 -1.80 -0.89
C GLU A 708 0.18 -1.18 -1.84
N ILE A 709 1.22 -0.58 -1.26
CA ILE A 709 2.24 0.16 -1.97
C ILE A 709 3.56 -0.59 -1.83
N ARG A 710 4.19 -0.92 -2.96
CA ARG A 710 5.51 -1.53 -3.02
C ARG A 710 6.43 -0.63 -3.81
N LEU A 711 7.49 -0.15 -3.20
CA LEU A 711 8.40 0.79 -3.84
C LEU A 711 9.60 0.10 -4.52
N GLU A 712 9.89 -1.16 -4.21
CA GLU A 712 10.96 -1.96 -4.85
C GLU A 712 12.36 -1.28 -4.82
N LEU A 713 12.66 -0.56 -3.74
CA LEU A 713 13.86 0.28 -3.63
C LEU A 713 15.09 -0.48 -3.11
N TYR A 714 14.90 -1.36 -2.13
CA TYR A 714 16.00 -1.93 -1.35
C TYR A 714 16.11 -3.43 -1.53
N SER A 715 17.33 -3.91 -1.79
CA SER A 715 17.61 -5.35 -1.77
C SER A 715 17.51 -5.89 -0.34
N ILE A 716 16.76 -6.97 -0.17
CA ILE A 716 16.52 -7.64 1.12
C ILE A 716 16.99 -9.10 1.05
N PRO A 717 17.15 -9.84 2.17
CA PRO A 717 17.52 -11.26 2.12
C PRO A 717 16.46 -12.12 1.43
N ARG A 718 16.88 -13.16 0.70
CA ARG A 718 15.94 -14.06 0.00
C ARG A 718 15.32 -15.07 0.95
N ILE A 719 14.00 -15.20 0.93
CA ILE A 719 13.28 -16.26 1.66
C ILE A 719 13.43 -17.57 0.89
N THR A 720 13.97 -18.60 1.54
CA THR A 720 14.24 -19.93 0.96
C THR A 720 13.45 -21.05 1.64
N GLY A 721 12.72 -20.75 2.72
CA GLY A 721 11.86 -21.72 3.40
C GLY A 721 10.52 -21.94 2.66
N GLY A 722 9.72 -22.86 3.21
CA GLY A 722 8.51 -23.41 2.58
C GLY A 722 7.47 -22.41 2.05
N SER A 723 6.58 -22.93 1.20
CA SER A 723 5.42 -22.24 0.64
C SER A 723 4.39 -21.89 1.72
N TYR A 724 3.47 -20.99 1.41
CA TYR A 724 2.25 -20.78 2.19
C TYR A 724 1.03 -21.08 1.31
N THR A 725 -0.10 -21.40 1.94
CA THR A 725 -1.39 -21.49 1.25
C THR A 725 -2.03 -20.11 1.25
N GLU A 726 -2.20 -19.50 0.09
CA GLU A 726 -2.77 -18.17 -0.02
C GLU A 726 -4.29 -18.15 0.19
N PRO A 727 -4.85 -17.14 0.89
CA PRO A 727 -6.28 -17.03 1.09
C PRO A 727 -6.99 -16.54 -0.18
N THR A 728 -8.32 -16.55 -0.15
CA THR A 728 -9.13 -15.83 -1.14
C THR A 728 -9.06 -14.33 -0.84
N ARG A 729 -8.71 -13.51 -1.84
CA ARG A 729 -8.54 -12.07 -1.63
C ARG A 729 -9.77 -11.27 -1.98
N ARG A 730 -10.08 -10.30 -1.11
CA ARG A 730 -11.03 -9.21 -1.34
C ARG A 730 -10.27 -7.92 -1.04
N LYS A 731 -9.83 -7.22 -2.08
CA LYS A 731 -9.13 -5.95 -1.92
C LYS A 731 -10.05 -4.82 -2.30
N LEU A 732 -10.29 -3.90 -1.37
CA LEU A 732 -11.17 -2.77 -1.55
C LEU A 732 -10.44 -1.50 -1.14
N TYR A 733 -10.45 -0.49 -2.00
CA TYR A 733 -9.99 0.82 -1.56
C TYR A 733 -11.04 1.41 -0.61
N ASP A 734 -10.59 1.77 0.59
CA ASP A 734 -11.42 2.42 1.59
C ASP A 734 -11.19 3.93 1.47
N GLU A 735 -12.20 4.62 0.94
CA GLU A 735 -12.19 6.06 0.75
C GLU A 735 -12.13 6.85 2.07
N SER A 736 -12.46 6.23 3.20
CA SER A 736 -12.34 6.86 4.53
C SER A 736 -10.89 6.98 5.01
N LEU A 737 -9.95 6.27 4.38
CA LEU A 737 -8.51 6.34 4.67
C LEU A 737 -7.82 7.38 3.76
N PRO A 738 -7.02 8.32 4.29
CA PRO A 738 -7.21 9.26 5.40
C PRO A 738 -7.84 10.59 4.95
N ARG A 739 -8.81 11.07 5.75
CA ARG A 739 -9.05 12.51 5.96
C ARG A 739 -7.99 13.15 6.87
N MET A 740 -6.71 12.76 6.77
CA MET A 740 -5.65 13.56 7.38
C MET A 740 -5.67 14.90 6.67
N THR A 741 -6.10 15.94 7.40
CA THR A 741 -5.92 17.33 6.99
C THR A 741 -4.46 17.43 6.55
N THR A 742 -4.26 17.73 5.27
CA THR A 742 -2.93 17.88 4.64
C THR A 742 -2.08 18.96 5.32
N ASP A 743 -2.63 19.63 6.34
CA ASP A 743 -1.97 20.56 7.24
C ASP A 743 -1.06 19.88 8.28
N THR A 744 -1.24 18.59 8.59
CA THR A 744 -0.47 17.89 9.66
C THR A 744 0.52 16.84 9.17
N GLY A 745 0.40 16.36 7.93
CA GLY A 745 0.99 15.08 7.56
C GLY A 745 2.37 15.08 6.90
N SER A 746 3.25 16.09 7.09
CA SER A 746 4.49 16.40 6.32
C SER A 746 5.39 15.25 5.79
N LEU A 747 5.19 14.01 6.24
CA LEU A 747 5.96 12.82 5.89
C LEU A 747 5.25 11.81 4.98
N ASP A 748 3.97 12.03 4.62
CA ASP A 748 3.24 11.16 3.67
C ASP A 748 3.98 10.96 2.35
N TYR A 749 3.85 9.74 1.80
CA TYR A 749 4.42 9.41 0.51
C TYR A 749 3.72 10.20 -0.60
N ALA A 750 4.46 11.13 -1.21
CA ALA A 750 4.02 11.93 -2.34
C ALA A 750 4.97 11.74 -3.54
N ALA A 751 4.38 11.65 -4.72
CA ALA A 751 5.07 11.66 -5.99
C ALA A 751 4.75 12.95 -6.76
N PHE A 752 5.65 13.34 -7.65
CA PHE A 752 5.55 14.61 -8.36
C PHE A 752 5.70 14.37 -9.85
N ARG A 753 4.75 14.91 -10.63
CA ARG A 753 4.71 14.84 -12.08
C ARG A 753 4.78 16.24 -12.65
N LEU A 754 5.63 16.43 -13.66
CA LEU A 754 5.64 17.66 -14.44
C LEU A 754 4.45 17.61 -15.43
N VAL A 755 3.49 18.53 -15.27
CA VAL A 755 2.30 18.61 -16.14
C VAL A 755 2.53 19.54 -17.31
N SER A 756 3.20 20.67 -17.05
CA SER A 756 3.58 21.63 -18.08
C SER A 756 4.97 22.16 -17.80
N TRP A 757 5.65 22.53 -18.88
CA TRP A 757 6.98 23.11 -18.87
C TRP A 757 7.06 24.12 -20.02
N ARG A 758 7.57 25.31 -19.73
CA ARG A 758 7.77 26.37 -20.70
C ARG A 758 9.06 27.11 -20.40
N ASP A 759 9.89 27.29 -21.41
CA ASP A 759 11.11 28.07 -21.32
C ASP A 759 10.99 29.41 -22.06
N GLU A 760 11.57 30.44 -21.46
CA GLU A 760 11.61 31.77 -22.04
C GLU A 760 12.96 32.46 -21.75
N ARG A 761 13.32 33.42 -22.59
CA ARG A 761 14.46 34.31 -22.34
C ARG A 761 13.97 35.54 -21.57
N VAL A 762 14.73 35.94 -20.55
CA VAL A 762 14.41 37.12 -19.72
C VAL A 762 15.63 38.04 -19.57
N SER A 763 15.42 39.26 -19.10
CA SER A 763 16.50 40.24 -18.89
C SER A 763 17.30 39.95 -17.61
N LEU A 764 18.53 40.47 -17.55
CA LEU A 764 19.35 40.41 -16.34
C LEU A 764 18.72 41.17 -15.17
N ASP A 765 18.03 42.29 -15.45
CA ASP A 765 17.29 43.04 -14.42
C ASP A 765 16.17 42.21 -13.79
N ALA A 766 15.47 41.41 -14.60
CA ALA A 766 14.47 40.49 -14.09
C ALA A 766 15.10 39.45 -13.15
N PHE A 767 16.30 38.94 -13.45
CA PHE A 767 17.01 38.03 -12.54
C PHE A 767 17.40 38.71 -11.23
N ASN A 768 17.86 39.96 -11.28
CA ASN A 768 18.27 40.69 -10.08
C ASN A 768 17.08 41.02 -9.16
N GLY A 769 15.92 41.35 -9.75
CA GLY A 769 14.67 41.64 -9.04
C GLY A 769 13.78 40.43 -8.70
N PHE A 770 14.16 39.22 -9.12
CA PHE A 770 13.49 37.96 -8.79
C PHE A 770 13.76 37.51 -7.35
#